data_AF-A0A1U9LEF8-F1
#
_entry.id   AF-A0A1U9LEF8-F1
#
_cell.length_a   1.000
_cell.length_b   1.000
_cell.length_c   1.000
_cell.angle_alpha   90.00
_cell.angle_beta   90.00
_cell.angle_gamma   90.00
#
_symmetry.space_group_name_H-M   'P 1'
#
loop_
_entity.id
_entity.type
_entity.pdbx_description
1 polymer ?
#
loop_
_entity_poly.entity_id
_entity_poly.type
_entity_poly.pdbx_seq_one_letter_code
_entity_poly.pdbx_strand_id
1 'polypeptide(L)'
;MKKHLPLSFPRKPTILRAASRSLIPSAIAHWLGVRAIAIAPEQVAVREGLRAGVAVGTVMLLALYLHTPLMAWSAFAAFWTCLVDPGGLLRPRLATMLKFAALGTVISGSVSAAAGFGLVPAFLALGVSVFGCALGRLRGAIATQIGVLAAIVAVVAVCYPFPPDVAFRLSGLFALGAIWATLICVLAWPVDPYTPLRLACAAVLREEERMTRRMLDLMKPDGQSRKPQRASAGAFRREIRSRIERTRGRIEVLSADAISSRTRATLMPAVEACDRIFIALIAFEHAVLSGETSRTARRTVRVVTTTLHRMALETQRPEPRPERLLRQQRLLARIAEQETDLFSKGAHVCAQAVQDLITAWQTLSTPQAHATGQPRSGAARPAAVPRAQGLRHAARLCVCVLIAYAISLRLNLPYAYWAMMAVVVVTQPRVTTTLPRTIERVIGSIAGGLLAAVMGVLLPVWSILLLIFPLAAATIALRSVNYALCVMFMTQLFVLVTDLVSPGLGWDVALARAINNIIGSLVGLAGCLLLWPERRDAPLATQVAEAFRANIRYAALATGPEILSWSQIESARRKAGTTSTLAEIQYQTARLEGLRRSDQIAKARDILFLLRKLAGAASVWWMEKTPDPTPAVRQRAELYSRLAERFDPAEHSLSSTADRQDLPLEDLLTLLEKLDLADLEDEHIVAVSHGYPL
;
A
#
# COMPACT_ATOMS: atom_id res chain seq x y z
N MET A 1 48.71 -31.43 -19.06
CA MET A 1 48.70 -31.87 -17.64
C MET A 1 47.63 -31.08 -16.88
N LYS A 2 46.47 -31.72 -16.67
CA LYS A 2 45.40 -31.24 -15.79
C LYS A 2 45.85 -31.40 -14.33
N LYS A 3 45.66 -30.38 -13.49
CA LYS A 3 45.37 -30.59 -12.05
C LYS A 3 44.23 -29.66 -11.64
N HIS A 4 43.10 -30.33 -11.36
CA HIS A 4 41.89 -29.78 -10.79
C HIS A 4 42.12 -29.36 -9.33
N LEU A 5 41.64 -28.18 -8.95
CA LEU A 5 41.34 -27.83 -7.57
C LEU A 5 39.92 -27.23 -7.52
N PRO A 6 38.93 -27.91 -6.92
CA PRO A 6 37.59 -27.37 -6.76
C PRO A 6 37.51 -26.62 -5.43
N LEU A 7 37.75 -25.30 -5.43
CA LEU A 7 37.40 -24.46 -4.30
C LEU A 7 35.89 -24.18 -4.31
N SER A 8 35.13 -25.17 -3.86
CA SER A 8 33.72 -25.00 -3.52
C SER A 8 33.61 -24.30 -2.16
N PHE A 9 33.39 -22.98 -2.18
CA PHE A 9 32.98 -22.27 -0.97
C PHE A 9 31.53 -22.68 -0.64
N PRO A 10 31.24 -23.25 0.55
CA PRO A 10 29.87 -23.43 0.98
C PRO A 10 29.25 -22.03 1.12
N ARG A 11 28.23 -21.74 0.31
CA ARG A 11 27.34 -20.59 0.49
C ARG A 11 26.59 -20.76 1.82
N LYS A 12 27.24 -20.43 2.94
CA LYS A 12 26.56 -20.25 4.22
C LYS A 12 25.47 -19.18 4.02
N PRO A 13 24.23 -19.41 4.47
CA PRO A 13 23.20 -18.38 4.43
C PRO A 13 23.69 -17.20 5.27
N THR A 14 23.88 -16.05 4.63
CA THR A 14 24.25 -14.80 5.28
C THR A 14 23.25 -14.50 6.41
N ILE A 15 23.76 -14.14 7.59
CA ILE A 15 23.01 -13.75 8.79
C ILE A 15 21.93 -12.68 8.46
N LEU A 16 22.19 -11.85 7.44
CA LEU A 16 21.25 -10.88 6.86
C LEU A 16 19.95 -11.46 6.28
N ARG A 17 19.93 -12.73 5.82
CA ARG A 17 18.71 -13.41 5.33
C ARG A 17 17.85 -13.99 6.47
N ALA A 18 18.43 -14.23 7.64
CA ALA A 18 17.69 -14.66 8.83
C ALA A 18 17.04 -13.46 9.53
N ALA A 19 17.74 -12.31 9.59
CA ALA A 19 17.22 -11.07 10.18
C ALA A 19 15.99 -10.50 9.46
N SER A 20 15.78 -10.79 8.17
CA SER A 20 14.61 -10.32 7.41
C SER A 20 13.33 -11.13 7.64
N ARG A 21 13.37 -12.22 8.42
CA ARG A 21 12.21 -13.13 8.55
C ARG A 21 11.25 -12.87 9.70
N SER A 22 11.58 -12.05 10.71
CA SER A 22 10.59 -11.62 11.72
C SER A 22 11.22 -10.65 12.74
N LEU A 23 11.28 -9.36 12.43
CA LEU A 23 11.63 -8.34 13.43
C LEU A 23 10.45 -7.95 14.34
N ILE A 24 9.23 -8.39 14.02
CA ILE A 24 8.03 -8.15 14.83
C ILE A 24 7.21 -9.45 14.85
N PRO A 25 6.81 -9.97 16.03
CA PRO A 25 5.86 -11.08 16.12
C PRO A 25 4.59 -10.76 15.31
N SER A 26 4.23 -11.65 14.38
CA SER A 26 3.11 -11.45 13.44
C SER A 26 1.77 -11.11 14.13
N ALA A 27 1.58 -11.53 15.38
CA ALA A 27 0.44 -11.16 16.22
C ALA A 27 0.38 -9.66 16.53
N ILE A 28 1.53 -8.98 16.75
CA ILE A 28 1.60 -7.54 17.05
C ILE A 28 1.37 -6.70 15.79
N ALA A 29 1.97 -7.08 14.66
CA ALA A 29 1.69 -6.44 13.37
C ALA A 29 0.21 -6.58 12.96
N HIS A 30 -0.42 -7.70 13.32
CA HIS A 30 -1.84 -7.95 13.10
C HIS A 30 -2.73 -7.16 14.07
N TRP A 31 -2.38 -7.10 15.36
CA TRP A 31 -3.06 -6.28 16.36
C TRP A 31 -3.03 -4.79 16.00
N LEU A 32 -1.91 -4.30 15.44
CA LEU A 32 -1.76 -2.94 14.93
C LEU A 32 -2.50 -2.71 13.59
N GLY A 33 -2.51 -3.70 12.69
CA GLY A 33 -3.25 -3.64 11.42
C GLY A 33 -4.78 -3.57 11.61
N VAL A 34 -5.31 -4.23 12.64
CA VAL A 34 -6.73 -4.13 13.04
C VAL A 34 -7.06 -2.76 13.65
N ARG A 35 -6.05 -2.02 14.16
CA ARG A 35 -6.17 -0.67 14.75
C ARG A 35 -5.65 0.45 13.85
N ALA A 36 -5.68 0.26 12.53
CA ALA A 36 -5.34 1.26 11.49
C ALA A 36 -3.84 1.62 11.34
N ILE A 37 -2.92 0.90 12.00
CA ILE A 37 -1.48 1.04 11.77
C ILE A 37 -1.01 -0.16 10.95
N ALA A 38 -1.08 -0.03 9.62
CA ALA A 38 -0.59 -1.07 8.71
C ALA A 38 0.94 -1.20 8.86
N ILE A 39 1.40 -2.39 9.26
CA ILE A 39 2.83 -2.75 9.22
C ILE A 39 2.99 -3.78 8.10
N ALA A 40 3.85 -3.47 7.13
CA ALA A 40 4.18 -4.36 6.03
C ALA A 40 5.65 -4.81 6.14
N PRO A 41 5.97 -5.77 7.05
CA PRO A 41 7.35 -6.17 7.33
C PRO A 41 8.07 -6.76 6.11
N GLU A 42 7.33 -7.29 5.13
CA GLU A 42 7.88 -7.74 3.85
C GLU A 42 8.48 -6.62 2.99
N GLN A 43 8.16 -5.36 3.28
CA GLN A 43 8.64 -4.19 2.54
C GLN A 43 9.93 -3.60 3.15
N VAL A 44 10.57 -4.28 4.12
CA VAL A 44 11.84 -3.82 4.69
C VAL A 44 12.95 -3.89 3.64
N ALA A 45 13.41 -2.74 3.18
CA ALA A 45 14.40 -2.61 2.11
C ALA A 45 15.82 -2.48 2.67
N VAL A 46 16.33 -3.49 3.38
CA VAL A 46 17.62 -3.45 4.10
C VAL A 46 18.78 -2.97 3.20
N ARG A 47 18.85 -3.46 1.96
CA ARG A 47 19.92 -3.07 1.02
C ARG A 47 19.85 -1.61 0.59
N GLU A 48 18.66 -1.08 0.39
CA GLU A 48 18.45 0.35 0.09
C GLU A 48 18.82 1.19 1.31
N GLY A 49 18.44 0.72 2.51
CA GLY A 49 18.88 1.30 3.78
C GLY A 49 20.39 1.39 3.89
N LEU A 50 21.12 0.27 3.77
CA LEU A 50 22.57 0.26 3.90
C LEU A 50 23.27 1.22 2.93
N ARG A 51 22.79 1.33 1.68
CA ARG A 51 23.32 2.32 0.71
C ARG A 51 23.12 3.75 1.18
N ALA A 52 21.94 4.07 1.71
CA ALA A 52 21.67 5.39 2.27
C ALA A 52 22.54 5.67 3.51
N GLY A 53 22.74 4.66 4.36
CA GLY A 53 23.68 4.72 5.47
C GLY A 53 25.10 5.07 5.02
N VAL A 54 25.62 4.37 4.00
CA VAL A 54 26.95 4.66 3.41
C VAL A 54 26.96 6.07 2.82
N ALA A 55 25.97 6.43 1.99
CA ALA A 55 25.92 7.72 1.29
C ALA A 55 25.92 8.90 2.26
N VAL A 56 25.09 8.86 3.32
CA VAL A 56 24.99 9.94 4.31
C VAL A 56 26.18 9.91 5.27
N GLY A 57 26.56 8.74 5.77
CA GLY A 57 27.65 8.59 6.74
C GLY A 57 29.00 9.03 6.18
N THR A 58 29.32 8.68 4.92
CA THR A 58 30.58 9.10 4.28
C THR A 58 30.68 10.61 4.11
N VAL A 59 29.60 11.28 3.71
CA VAL A 59 29.58 12.75 3.57
C VAL A 59 29.73 13.43 4.93
N MET A 60 29.10 12.90 5.98
CA MET A 60 29.24 13.46 7.32
C MET A 60 30.67 13.29 7.88
N LEU A 61 31.28 12.12 7.69
CA LEU A 61 32.66 11.90 8.10
C LEU A 61 33.61 12.87 7.40
N LEU A 62 33.39 13.12 6.10
CA LEU A 62 34.15 14.12 5.36
C LEU A 62 33.90 15.54 5.87
N ALA A 63 32.65 15.89 6.22
CA ALA A 63 32.27 17.22 6.72
C ALA A 63 33.04 17.59 7.98
N LEU A 64 33.17 16.62 8.89
CA LEU A 64 33.92 16.79 10.12
C LEU A 64 35.41 16.82 9.92
N TYR A 65 35.94 15.94 9.06
CA TYR A 65 37.37 15.93 8.75
C TYR A 65 37.83 17.26 8.16
N LEU A 66 36.99 17.88 7.32
CA LEU A 66 37.27 19.17 6.70
C LEU A 66 36.90 20.37 7.58
N HIS A 67 36.34 20.17 8.77
CA HIS A 67 35.84 21.23 9.67
C HIS A 67 34.93 22.26 8.97
N THR A 68 34.12 21.82 7.99
CA THR A 68 33.24 22.69 7.21
C THR A 68 31.78 22.45 7.60
N PRO A 69 31.17 23.28 8.48
CA PRO A 69 29.80 23.04 8.96
C PRO A 69 28.77 23.13 7.84
N LEU A 70 29.03 23.94 6.81
CA LEU A 70 28.19 24.04 5.61
C LEU A 70 28.08 22.71 4.86
N MET A 71 29.03 21.78 5.00
CA MET A 71 28.98 20.47 4.33
C MET A 71 27.89 19.54 4.86
N ALA A 72 27.25 19.89 5.99
CA ALA A 72 26.00 19.25 6.41
C ALA A 72 24.91 19.33 5.34
N TRP A 73 24.91 20.36 4.50
CA TRP A 73 24.04 20.46 3.33
C TRP A 73 24.25 19.34 2.32
N SER A 74 25.50 18.93 2.10
CA SER A 74 25.81 17.77 1.27
C SER A 74 25.23 16.49 1.86
N ALA A 75 25.24 16.34 3.19
CA ALA A 75 24.66 15.17 3.86
C ALA A 75 23.13 15.14 3.74
N PHE A 76 22.46 16.29 3.91
CA PHE A 76 21.01 16.39 3.67
C PHE A 76 20.64 16.15 2.20
N ALA A 77 21.42 16.69 1.26
CA ALA A 77 21.24 16.44 -0.17
C ALA A 77 21.41 14.95 -0.51
N ALA A 78 22.43 14.29 0.07
CA ALA A 78 22.64 12.86 -0.08
C ALA A 78 21.44 12.06 0.45
N PHE A 79 20.94 12.40 1.64
CA PHE A 79 19.78 11.75 2.25
C PHE A 79 18.50 11.92 1.40
N TRP A 80 18.17 13.14 0.97
CA TRP A 80 17.00 13.37 0.11
C TRP A 80 17.13 12.71 -1.26
N THR A 81 18.35 12.61 -1.79
CA THR A 81 18.62 11.88 -3.03
C THR A 81 18.40 10.37 -2.85
N CYS A 82 18.77 9.79 -1.71
CA CYS A 82 18.38 8.41 -1.38
C CYS A 82 16.86 8.27 -1.18
N LEU A 83 16.18 9.33 -0.73
CA LEU A 83 14.73 9.30 -0.53
C LEU A 83 13.94 9.42 -1.85
N VAL A 84 14.46 10.15 -2.85
CA VAL A 84 13.84 10.25 -4.19
C VAL A 84 14.04 9.00 -5.03
N ASP A 85 15.02 8.16 -4.65
CA ASP A 85 15.36 6.94 -5.34
C ASP A 85 14.13 6.02 -5.48
N PRO A 86 13.61 5.84 -6.71
CA PRO A 86 12.44 5.01 -6.96
C PRO A 86 12.75 3.51 -6.84
N GLY A 87 14.03 3.15 -6.69
CA GLY A 87 14.50 1.78 -6.86
C GLY A 87 14.37 1.35 -8.31
N GLY A 88 14.38 0.04 -8.54
CA GLY A 88 14.08 -0.48 -9.87
C GLY A 88 15.24 -0.36 -10.88
N LEU A 89 14.88 -0.35 -12.16
CA LEU A 89 15.81 -0.38 -13.30
C LEU A 89 16.78 0.79 -13.29
N LEU A 90 18.03 0.54 -13.74
CA LEU A 90 19.12 1.50 -13.67
C LEU A 90 18.83 2.83 -14.39
N ARG A 91 18.29 2.79 -15.61
CA ARG A 91 18.05 4.00 -16.43
C ARG A 91 16.99 4.93 -15.81
N PRO A 92 15.75 4.47 -15.50
CA PRO A 92 14.75 5.31 -14.84
C PRO A 92 15.19 5.81 -13.47
N ARG A 93 15.92 4.97 -12.72
CA ARG A 93 16.48 5.32 -11.41
C ARG A 93 17.47 6.47 -11.52
N LEU A 94 18.49 6.33 -12.37
CA LEU A 94 19.48 7.37 -12.62
C LEU A 94 18.83 8.67 -13.10
N ALA A 95 17.90 8.58 -14.06
CA ALA A 95 17.20 9.76 -14.57
C ALA A 95 16.38 10.49 -13.49
N THR A 96 15.74 9.75 -12.57
CA THR A 96 14.97 10.33 -11.46
C THR A 96 15.88 11.05 -10.47
N MET A 97 16.99 10.41 -10.09
CA MET A 97 17.95 10.97 -9.14
C MET A 97 18.67 12.20 -9.72
N LEU A 98 19.09 12.16 -10.99
CA LEU A 98 19.72 13.30 -11.66
C LEU A 98 18.76 14.48 -11.84
N LYS A 99 17.49 14.24 -12.17
CA LYS A 99 16.49 15.32 -12.24
C LYS A 99 16.29 16.00 -10.89
N PHE A 100 16.23 15.21 -9.81
CA PHE A 100 16.16 15.76 -8.46
C PHE A 100 17.44 16.53 -8.09
N ALA A 101 18.63 15.98 -8.39
CA ALA A 101 19.90 16.63 -8.12
C ALA A 101 19.98 18.00 -8.83
N ALA A 102 19.64 18.05 -10.13
CA ALA A 102 19.64 19.29 -10.90
C ALA A 102 18.61 20.31 -10.36
N LEU A 103 17.36 19.87 -10.15
CA LEU A 103 16.31 20.75 -9.66
C LEU A 103 16.61 21.28 -8.25
N GLY A 104 17.05 20.42 -7.34
CA GLY A 104 17.42 20.77 -5.98
C GLY A 104 18.59 21.75 -5.92
N THR A 105 19.61 21.56 -6.77
CA THR A 105 20.77 22.47 -6.88
C THR A 105 20.34 23.88 -7.29
N VAL A 106 19.49 23.98 -8.32
CA VAL A 106 18.99 25.28 -8.80
C VAL A 106 18.13 25.96 -7.73
N ILE A 107 17.22 25.20 -7.09
CA ILE A 107 16.35 25.74 -6.05
C ILE A 107 17.16 26.19 -4.83
N SER A 108 18.12 25.39 -4.36
CA SER A 108 18.90 25.74 -3.16
C SER A 108 19.68 27.05 -3.34
N GLY A 109 20.32 27.24 -4.51
CA GLY A 109 21.06 28.47 -4.80
C GLY A 109 20.14 29.68 -5.00
N SER A 110 19.12 29.54 -5.86
CA SER A 110 18.22 30.65 -6.21
C SER A 110 17.37 31.13 -5.04
N VAL A 111 16.79 30.23 -4.24
CA VAL A 111 15.96 30.61 -3.09
C VAL A 111 16.79 31.21 -1.96
N SER A 112 17.99 30.66 -1.68
CA SER A 112 18.90 31.21 -0.67
C SER A 112 19.41 32.61 -1.06
N ALA A 113 19.79 32.80 -2.33
CA ALA A 113 20.19 34.10 -2.86
C ALA A 113 19.03 35.11 -2.82
N ALA A 114 17.83 34.70 -3.23
CA ALA A 114 16.64 35.56 -3.16
C ALA A 114 16.35 35.99 -1.71
N ALA A 115 16.42 35.07 -0.75
CA ALA A 115 16.23 35.40 0.66
C ALA A 115 17.29 36.38 1.19
N GLY A 116 18.51 36.37 0.63
CA GLY A 116 19.56 37.35 0.92
C GLY A 116 19.22 38.79 0.54
N PHE A 117 18.33 39.00 -0.43
CA PHE A 117 17.87 40.35 -0.83
C PHE A 117 16.73 40.91 0.03
N GLY A 118 16.22 40.13 0.99
CA GLY A 118 15.20 40.56 1.94
C GLY A 118 13.92 39.71 1.89
N LEU A 119 12.94 40.12 2.70
CA LEU A 119 11.73 39.33 2.95
C LEU A 119 10.84 39.16 1.71
N VAL A 120 10.58 40.23 0.95
CA VAL A 120 9.68 40.14 -0.21
C VAL A 120 10.23 39.18 -1.29
N PRO A 121 11.51 39.28 -1.72
CA PRO A 121 12.11 38.28 -2.60
C PRO A 121 12.11 36.86 -2.01
N ALA A 122 12.28 36.69 -0.70
CA ALA A 122 12.20 35.39 -0.03
C ALA A 122 10.81 34.73 -0.21
N PHE A 123 9.74 35.46 0.08
CA PHE A 123 8.36 34.98 -0.07
C PHE A 123 8.03 34.62 -1.53
N LEU A 124 8.44 35.46 -2.48
CA LEU A 124 8.22 35.21 -3.91
C LEU A 124 8.98 33.98 -4.39
N ALA A 125 10.27 33.89 -4.10
CA ALA A 125 11.10 32.75 -4.50
C ALA A 125 10.59 31.44 -3.88
N LEU A 126 10.20 31.46 -2.60
CA LEU A 126 9.60 30.32 -1.92
C LEU A 126 8.27 29.90 -2.56
N GLY A 127 7.38 30.86 -2.80
CA GLY A 127 6.05 30.60 -3.37
C GLY A 127 6.13 30.01 -4.78
N VAL A 128 6.95 30.62 -5.66
CA VAL A 128 7.18 30.12 -7.03
C VAL A 128 7.79 28.73 -7.02
N SER A 129 8.80 28.49 -6.18
CA SER A 129 9.48 27.19 -6.09
C SER A 129 8.53 26.09 -5.61
N VAL A 130 7.78 26.34 -4.52
CA VAL A 130 6.86 25.35 -3.93
C VAL A 130 5.69 25.07 -4.88
N PHE A 131 5.10 26.11 -5.49
CA PHE A 131 4.02 25.94 -6.46
C PHE A 131 4.49 25.12 -7.68
N GLY A 132 5.64 25.48 -8.28
CA GLY A 132 6.22 24.77 -9.41
C GLY A 132 6.55 23.30 -9.09
N CYS A 133 7.09 23.04 -7.89
CA CYS A 133 7.34 21.70 -7.40
C CYS A 133 6.04 20.89 -7.23
N ALA A 134 4.98 21.50 -6.69
CA ALA A 134 3.70 20.85 -6.45
C ALA A 134 2.96 20.48 -7.76
N LEU A 135 3.18 21.22 -8.85
CA LEU A 135 2.69 20.88 -10.20
C LEU A 135 3.27 19.56 -10.73
N GLY A 136 4.38 19.06 -10.16
CA GLY A 136 4.92 17.73 -10.45
C GLY A 136 3.89 16.61 -10.34
N ARG A 137 2.85 16.80 -9.51
CA ARG A 137 1.72 15.86 -9.36
C ARG A 137 0.96 15.59 -10.66
N LEU A 138 0.91 16.56 -11.58
CA LEU A 138 0.26 16.42 -12.89
C LEU A 138 1.01 15.45 -13.83
N ARG A 139 2.28 15.17 -13.55
CA ARG A 139 3.16 14.33 -14.38
C ARG A 139 3.34 12.90 -13.83
N GLY A 140 2.63 12.54 -12.77
CA GLY A 140 2.63 11.20 -12.18
C GLY A 140 3.41 11.08 -10.86
N ALA A 141 3.47 9.85 -10.32
CA ALA A 141 3.98 9.58 -8.98
C ALA A 141 5.47 9.93 -8.80
N ILE A 142 6.33 9.58 -9.77
CA ILE A 142 7.78 9.86 -9.72
C ILE A 142 8.02 11.38 -9.69
N ALA A 143 7.33 12.14 -10.55
CA ALA A 143 7.42 13.59 -10.59
C ALA A 143 6.87 14.23 -9.31
N THR A 144 5.83 13.65 -8.69
CA THR A 144 5.33 14.07 -7.38
C THR A 144 6.40 13.94 -6.30
N GLN A 145 7.12 12.81 -6.27
CA GLN A 145 8.16 12.55 -5.28
C GLN A 145 9.36 13.50 -5.44
N ILE A 146 9.80 13.73 -6.69
CA ILE A 146 10.82 14.75 -7.00
C ILE A 146 10.35 16.13 -6.52
N GLY A 147 9.12 16.51 -6.87
CA GLY A 147 8.54 17.81 -6.49
C GLY A 147 8.43 18.02 -4.99
N VAL A 148 7.92 17.05 -4.24
CA VAL A 148 7.81 17.14 -2.77
C VAL A 148 9.18 17.33 -2.12
N LEU A 149 10.20 16.59 -2.55
CA LEU A 149 11.56 16.73 -2.01
C LEU A 149 12.21 18.04 -2.45
N ALA A 150 12.01 18.48 -3.69
CA ALA A 150 12.49 19.77 -4.17
C ALA A 150 11.82 20.96 -3.44
N ALA A 151 10.54 20.85 -3.08
CA ALA A 151 9.86 21.82 -2.21
C ALA A 151 10.45 21.82 -0.80
N ILE A 152 10.87 20.66 -0.27
CA ILE A 152 11.61 20.58 0.99
C ILE A 152 12.94 21.34 0.87
N VAL A 153 13.67 21.19 -0.24
CA VAL A 153 14.91 21.97 -0.49
C VAL A 153 14.63 23.47 -0.47
N ALA A 154 13.55 23.93 -1.12
CA ALA A 154 13.16 25.35 -1.14
C ALA A 154 12.90 25.91 0.27
N VAL A 155 12.13 25.20 1.09
CA VAL A 155 11.81 25.65 2.46
C VAL A 155 13.03 25.63 3.39
N VAL A 156 14.05 24.81 3.11
CA VAL A 156 15.31 24.89 3.85
C VAL A 156 16.10 26.09 3.38
N ALA A 157 16.29 26.23 2.07
CA ALA A 157 17.12 27.27 1.47
C ALA A 157 16.68 28.69 1.86
N VAL A 158 15.37 28.94 1.96
CA VAL A 158 14.83 30.26 2.36
C VAL A 158 15.22 30.65 3.80
N CYS A 159 15.51 29.68 4.67
CA CYS A 159 15.93 29.92 6.05
C CYS A 159 17.44 30.20 6.19
N TYR A 160 18.19 30.14 5.09
CA TYR A 160 19.61 30.47 5.05
C TYR A 160 19.83 31.59 4.04
N PRO A 161 19.45 32.84 4.38
CA PRO A 161 19.60 33.99 3.50
C PRO A 161 21.08 34.32 3.34
N PHE A 162 21.61 34.06 2.15
CA PHE A 162 23.01 34.27 1.86
C PHE A 162 23.18 35.19 0.65
N PRO A 163 24.26 35.99 0.59
CA PRO A 163 24.62 36.71 -0.63
C PRO A 163 24.81 35.73 -1.81
N PRO A 164 24.64 36.19 -3.06
CA PRO A 164 24.66 35.31 -4.23
C PRO A 164 25.92 34.43 -4.38
N ASP A 165 27.09 34.90 -3.96
CA ASP A 165 28.35 34.13 -4.03
C ASP A 165 28.35 32.95 -3.04
N VAL A 166 27.88 33.17 -1.81
CA VAL A 166 27.75 32.12 -0.79
C VAL A 166 26.63 31.15 -1.17
N ALA A 167 25.50 31.66 -1.68
CA ALA A 167 24.39 30.85 -2.16
C ALA A 167 24.80 29.94 -3.34
N PHE A 168 25.71 30.40 -4.20
CA PHE A 168 26.29 29.56 -5.25
C PHE A 168 27.13 28.42 -4.65
N ARG A 169 27.99 28.70 -3.65
CA ARG A 169 28.72 27.64 -2.92
C ARG A 169 27.79 26.62 -2.27
N LEU A 170 26.68 27.08 -1.69
CA LEU A 170 25.65 26.22 -1.11
C LEU A 170 25.05 25.26 -2.16
N SER A 171 24.75 25.76 -3.35
CA SER A 171 24.26 24.94 -4.46
C SER A 171 25.29 23.88 -4.90
N GLY A 172 26.58 24.24 -4.93
CA GLY A 172 27.67 23.31 -5.22
C GLY A 172 27.76 22.17 -4.20
N LEU A 173 27.64 22.49 -2.90
CA LEU A 173 27.60 21.49 -1.82
C LEU A 173 26.39 20.54 -1.96
N PHE A 174 25.21 21.10 -2.25
CA PHE A 174 24.02 20.30 -2.53
C PHE A 174 24.25 19.33 -3.70
N ALA A 175 24.78 19.84 -4.82
CA ALA A 175 25.08 19.03 -6.00
C ALA A 175 26.05 17.90 -5.69
N LEU A 176 27.10 18.18 -4.92
CA LEU A 176 28.13 17.20 -4.55
C LEU A 176 27.54 16.05 -3.72
N GLY A 177 26.71 16.37 -2.72
CA GLY A 177 25.99 15.38 -1.93
C GLY A 177 25.02 14.52 -2.77
N ALA A 178 24.27 15.16 -3.67
CA ALA A 178 23.32 14.47 -4.54
C ALA A 178 24.01 13.57 -5.58
N ILE A 179 25.10 14.02 -6.20
CA ILE A 179 25.90 13.22 -7.15
C ILE A 179 26.52 12.03 -6.41
N TRP A 180 27.09 12.25 -5.23
CA TRP A 180 27.65 11.17 -4.42
C TRP A 180 26.63 10.10 -4.05
N ALA A 181 25.46 10.49 -3.55
CA ALA A 181 24.38 9.55 -3.27
C ALA A 181 23.90 8.81 -4.52
N THR A 182 23.86 9.48 -5.67
CA THR A 182 23.54 8.85 -6.96
C THR A 182 24.56 7.79 -7.35
N LEU A 183 25.86 8.08 -7.21
CA LEU A 183 26.94 7.13 -7.44
C LEU A 183 26.83 5.92 -6.53
N ILE A 184 26.64 6.11 -5.22
CA ILE A 184 26.47 5.01 -4.27
C ILE A 184 25.22 4.17 -4.59
N CYS A 185 24.08 4.80 -4.88
CA CYS A 185 22.86 4.08 -5.22
C CYS A 185 23.00 3.24 -6.51
N VAL A 186 23.75 3.72 -7.48
CA VAL A 186 23.98 3.06 -8.78
C VAL A 186 25.04 1.98 -8.68
N LEU A 187 26.20 2.27 -8.08
CA LEU A 187 27.39 1.43 -8.09
C LEU A 187 27.44 0.44 -6.93
N ALA A 188 26.96 0.82 -5.74
CA ALA A 188 27.09 -0.03 -4.56
C ALA A 188 26.10 -1.21 -4.62
N TRP A 189 26.62 -2.45 -4.66
CA TRP A 189 25.90 -3.73 -4.70
C TRP A 189 24.65 -3.76 -5.60
N PRO A 190 24.72 -4.21 -6.86
CA PRO A 190 23.55 -4.32 -7.73
C PRO A 190 22.35 -5.00 -7.02
N VAL A 191 21.25 -4.28 -6.87
CA VAL A 191 20.01 -4.78 -6.28
C VAL A 191 19.11 -5.20 -7.42
N ASP A 192 18.62 -6.43 -7.35
CA ASP A 192 17.63 -6.89 -8.30
C ASP A 192 16.36 -6.02 -8.15
N PRO A 193 16.01 -5.24 -9.19
CA PRO A 193 14.97 -4.22 -9.15
C PRO A 193 13.57 -4.76 -8.86
N TYR A 194 13.35 -6.06 -9.07
CA TYR A 194 12.05 -6.69 -8.93
C TYR A 194 11.89 -7.48 -7.63
N THR A 195 12.92 -7.49 -6.77
CA THR A 195 12.87 -8.17 -5.47
C THR A 195 11.67 -7.73 -4.61
N PRO A 196 11.36 -6.42 -4.47
CA PRO A 196 10.21 -5.99 -3.67
C PRO A 196 8.88 -6.52 -4.23
N LEU A 197 8.76 -6.64 -5.55
CA LEU A 197 7.57 -7.14 -6.21
C LEU A 197 7.40 -8.65 -5.99
N ARG A 198 8.49 -9.42 -6.09
CA ARG A 198 8.51 -10.85 -5.77
C ARG A 198 8.17 -11.11 -4.30
N LEU A 199 8.70 -10.29 -3.39
CA LEU A 199 8.38 -10.35 -1.96
C LEU A 199 6.91 -10.02 -1.69
N ALA A 200 6.33 -9.04 -2.38
CA ALA A 200 4.92 -8.70 -2.28
C ALA A 200 4.01 -9.87 -2.74
N CYS A 201 4.29 -10.47 -3.91
CA CYS A 201 3.55 -11.66 -4.35
C CYS A 201 3.66 -12.82 -3.36
N ALA A 202 4.87 -13.08 -2.86
CA ALA A 202 5.07 -14.13 -1.87
C ALA A 202 4.42 -13.84 -0.52
N ALA A 203 4.26 -12.56 -0.16
CA ALA A 203 3.55 -12.16 1.05
C ALA A 203 2.05 -12.44 0.93
N VAL A 204 1.42 -12.21 -0.24
CA VAL A 204 0.02 -12.59 -0.50
C VAL A 204 -0.19 -14.09 -0.23
N LEU A 205 0.64 -14.94 -0.86
CA LEU A 205 0.57 -16.40 -0.66
C LEU A 205 0.75 -16.81 0.80
N ARG A 206 1.60 -16.10 1.55
CA ARG A 206 1.78 -16.35 2.99
C ARG A 206 0.59 -15.91 3.84
N GLU A 207 -0.13 -14.85 3.46
CA GLU A 207 -1.35 -14.46 4.17
C GLU A 207 -2.48 -15.47 3.91
N GLU A 208 -2.60 -15.98 2.67
CA GLU A 208 -3.50 -17.10 2.36
C GLU A 208 -3.12 -18.37 3.14
N GLU A 209 -1.82 -18.68 3.24
CA GLU A 209 -1.31 -19.78 4.06
C GLU A 209 -1.66 -19.60 5.55
N ARG A 210 -1.65 -18.36 6.06
CA ARG A 210 -2.09 -18.07 7.42
C ARG A 210 -3.60 -18.25 7.58
N MET A 211 -4.39 -17.93 6.57
CA MET A 211 -5.83 -18.21 6.54
C MET A 211 -6.08 -19.69 6.79
N THR A 212 -5.42 -20.55 5.99
CA THR A 212 -5.61 -22.01 6.09
C THR A 212 -5.12 -22.58 7.41
N ARG A 213 -4.00 -22.08 7.95
CA ARG A 213 -3.52 -22.49 9.29
C ARG A 213 -4.52 -22.17 10.39
N ARG A 214 -5.14 -20.99 10.38
CA ARG A 214 -6.21 -20.63 11.35
C ARG A 214 -7.42 -21.55 11.23
N MET A 215 -7.81 -21.90 10.02
CA MET A 215 -8.90 -22.84 9.78
C MET A 215 -8.56 -24.23 10.31
N LEU A 216 -7.32 -24.69 10.16
CA LEU A 216 -6.86 -25.95 10.75
C LEU A 216 -6.85 -25.92 12.29
N ASP A 217 -6.58 -24.76 12.90
CA ASP A 217 -6.69 -24.58 14.35
C ASP A 217 -8.15 -24.62 14.81
N LEU A 218 -9.08 -24.02 14.06
CA LEU A 218 -10.52 -24.07 14.30
C LEU A 218 -11.12 -25.47 14.17
N MET A 219 -10.54 -26.31 13.31
CA MET A 219 -10.94 -27.71 13.12
C MET A 219 -10.39 -28.65 14.21
N LYS A 220 -9.63 -28.17 15.21
CA LYS A 220 -9.13 -29.01 16.31
C LYS A 220 -10.26 -29.32 17.31
N PRO A 221 -10.32 -30.55 17.85
CA PRO A 221 -11.38 -30.98 18.78
C PRO A 221 -11.42 -30.18 20.09
N ASP A 222 -10.29 -29.64 20.58
CA ASP A 222 -10.19 -28.88 21.84
C ASP A 222 -10.28 -27.34 21.70
N GLY A 223 -10.68 -26.82 20.53
CA GLY A 223 -10.69 -25.39 20.23
C GLY A 223 -11.76 -24.59 20.98
N GLN A 224 -11.43 -24.09 22.19
CA GLN A 224 -12.29 -23.18 22.95
C GLN A 224 -12.62 -21.89 22.15
N SER A 225 -13.90 -21.48 22.24
CA SER A 225 -14.49 -20.19 21.83
C SER A 225 -14.56 -19.86 20.32
N ARG A 226 -15.61 -20.35 19.64
CA ARG A 226 -16.02 -19.93 18.27
C ARG A 226 -16.52 -18.46 18.17
N LYS A 227 -16.84 -17.78 19.29
CA LYS A 227 -17.57 -16.49 19.31
C LYS A 227 -16.75 -15.21 19.01
N PRO A 228 -15.50 -15.00 19.49
CA PRO A 228 -14.77 -13.75 19.23
C PRO A 228 -14.13 -13.64 17.83
N GLN A 229 -14.09 -14.70 17.03
CA GLN A 229 -13.32 -14.73 15.77
C GLN A 229 -14.08 -14.30 14.52
N ARG A 230 -15.43 -14.35 14.52
CA ARG A 230 -16.27 -13.90 13.38
C ARG A 230 -16.04 -12.43 13.03
N ALA A 231 -15.82 -11.57 14.03
CA ALA A 231 -15.50 -10.15 13.82
C ALA A 231 -14.11 -9.93 13.17
N SER A 232 -13.16 -10.85 13.38
CA SER A 232 -11.79 -10.75 12.84
C SER A 232 -11.65 -11.29 11.40
N ALA A 233 -12.50 -12.24 11.00
CA ALA A 233 -12.45 -12.86 9.67
C ALA A 233 -12.67 -11.84 8.54
N GLY A 234 -13.59 -10.88 8.74
CA GLY A 234 -13.85 -9.82 7.77
C GLY A 234 -12.70 -8.84 7.57
N ALA A 235 -11.93 -8.54 8.62
CA ALA A 235 -10.71 -7.74 8.48
C ALA A 235 -9.63 -8.51 7.70
N PHE A 236 -9.54 -9.82 7.90
CA PHE A 236 -8.54 -10.67 7.25
C PHE A 236 -8.78 -10.83 5.74
N ARG A 237 -10.02 -11.12 5.32
CA ARG A 237 -10.37 -11.21 3.89
C ARG A 237 -10.09 -9.91 3.14
N ARG A 238 -10.39 -8.77 3.76
CA ARG A 238 -10.11 -7.44 3.19
C ARG A 238 -8.63 -7.19 3.00
N GLU A 239 -7.83 -7.52 4.01
CA GLU A 239 -6.39 -7.34 3.94
C GLU A 239 -5.78 -8.20 2.83
N ILE A 240 -6.20 -9.46 2.69
CA ILE A 240 -5.76 -10.33 1.58
C ILE A 240 -6.16 -9.74 0.23
N ARG A 241 -7.44 -9.36 0.04
CA ARG A 241 -7.90 -8.76 -1.21
C ARG A 241 -7.14 -7.48 -1.57
N SER A 242 -6.97 -6.59 -0.59
CA SER A 242 -6.23 -5.33 -0.76
C SER A 242 -4.78 -5.59 -1.16
N ARG A 243 -4.13 -6.61 -0.58
CA ARG A 243 -2.78 -7.04 -0.96
C ARG A 243 -2.72 -7.63 -2.37
N ILE A 244 -3.68 -8.47 -2.76
CA ILE A 244 -3.80 -9.01 -4.12
C ILE A 244 -3.89 -7.86 -5.13
N GLU A 245 -4.86 -6.95 -4.94
CA GLU A 245 -5.12 -5.84 -5.87
C GLU A 245 -3.94 -4.85 -5.92
N ARG A 246 -3.35 -4.51 -4.77
CA ARG A 246 -2.16 -3.64 -4.72
C ARG A 246 -0.97 -4.28 -5.44
N THR A 247 -0.78 -5.58 -5.28
CA THR A 247 0.32 -6.31 -5.94
C THR A 247 0.07 -6.43 -7.43
N ARG A 248 -1.15 -6.79 -7.85
CA ARG A 248 -1.61 -6.82 -9.24
C ARG A 248 -1.37 -5.47 -9.94
N GLY A 249 -1.86 -4.37 -9.35
CA GLY A 249 -1.68 -3.03 -9.92
C GLY A 249 -0.20 -2.64 -10.08
N ARG A 250 0.69 -3.06 -9.17
CA ARG A 250 2.14 -2.83 -9.31
C ARG A 250 2.76 -3.66 -10.45
N ILE A 251 2.28 -4.87 -10.71
CA ILE A 251 2.72 -5.71 -11.82
C ILE A 251 2.16 -5.19 -13.15
N GLU A 252 0.91 -4.71 -13.15
CA GLU A 252 0.21 -4.21 -14.34
C GLU A 252 0.90 -2.99 -14.99
N VAL A 253 1.60 -2.19 -14.19
CA VAL A 253 2.31 -0.97 -14.62
C VAL A 253 3.68 -1.26 -15.24
N LEU A 254 4.19 -2.50 -15.17
CA LEU A 254 5.49 -2.85 -15.75
C LEU A 254 5.55 -2.58 -17.26
N SER A 255 6.64 -1.95 -17.73
CA SER A 255 6.88 -1.55 -19.13
C SER A 255 7.03 -2.75 -20.08
N ALA A 256 6.93 -2.48 -21.39
CA ALA A 256 7.10 -3.47 -22.44
C ALA A 256 8.57 -3.92 -22.68
N ASP A 257 9.54 -3.41 -21.93
CA ASP A 257 10.94 -3.82 -22.07
C ASP A 257 11.11 -5.33 -21.76
N ALA A 258 11.99 -6.03 -22.47
CA ALA A 258 12.09 -7.50 -22.40
C ALA A 258 12.23 -8.07 -20.97
N ILE A 259 13.01 -7.41 -20.09
CA ILE A 259 13.22 -7.83 -18.70
C ILE A 259 11.95 -7.59 -17.84
N SER A 260 11.30 -6.44 -18.02
CA SER A 260 10.03 -6.10 -17.36
C SER A 260 8.93 -7.06 -17.81
N SER A 261 8.88 -7.38 -19.10
CA SER A 261 7.96 -8.34 -19.70
C SER A 261 8.13 -9.75 -19.12
N ARG A 262 9.36 -10.26 -19.02
CA ARG A 262 9.64 -11.56 -18.38
C ARG A 262 9.19 -11.59 -16.91
N THR A 263 9.48 -10.54 -16.16
CA THR A 263 9.07 -10.43 -14.75
C THR A 263 7.55 -10.38 -14.61
N ARG A 264 6.88 -9.58 -15.45
CA ARG A 264 5.41 -9.50 -15.50
C ARG A 264 4.83 -10.87 -15.81
N ALA A 265 5.34 -11.55 -16.83
CA ALA A 265 4.87 -12.87 -17.23
C ALA A 265 5.13 -13.95 -16.15
N THR A 266 6.13 -13.75 -15.31
CA THR A 266 6.40 -14.65 -14.16
C THR A 266 5.45 -14.39 -12.99
N LEU A 267 5.19 -13.12 -12.67
CA LEU A 267 4.47 -12.72 -11.46
C LEU A 267 2.97 -12.58 -11.62
N MET A 268 2.48 -12.21 -12.81
CA MET A 268 1.05 -12.07 -13.04
C MET A 268 0.30 -13.40 -12.87
N PRO A 269 0.76 -14.52 -13.47
CA PRO A 269 0.11 -15.82 -13.25
C PRO A 269 0.14 -16.25 -11.79
N ALA A 270 1.18 -15.87 -11.03
CA ALA A 270 1.25 -16.18 -9.61
C ALA A 270 0.17 -15.43 -8.81
N VAL A 271 -0.05 -14.14 -9.11
CA VAL A 271 -1.10 -13.34 -8.45
C VAL A 271 -2.50 -13.79 -8.90
N GLU A 272 -2.67 -14.16 -10.17
CA GLU A 272 -3.91 -14.78 -10.65
C GLU A 272 -4.20 -16.08 -9.93
N ALA A 273 -3.21 -16.96 -9.76
CA ALA A 273 -3.35 -18.20 -9.00
C ALA A 273 -3.72 -17.94 -7.52
N CYS A 274 -3.14 -16.92 -6.88
CA CYS A 274 -3.57 -16.49 -5.53
C CYS A 274 -5.06 -16.14 -5.51
N ASP A 275 -5.47 -15.28 -6.45
CA ASP A 275 -6.86 -14.81 -6.52
C ASP A 275 -7.86 -15.95 -6.70
N ARG A 276 -7.51 -16.98 -7.50
CA ARG A 276 -8.31 -18.19 -7.67
C ARG A 276 -8.36 -19.05 -6.41
N ILE A 277 -7.19 -19.31 -5.79
CA ILE A 277 -7.12 -20.08 -4.54
C ILE A 277 -7.91 -19.38 -3.44
N PHE A 278 -7.85 -18.04 -3.38
CA PHE A 278 -8.58 -17.24 -2.40
C PHE A 278 -10.10 -17.45 -2.47
N ILE A 279 -10.68 -17.79 -3.63
CA ILE A 279 -12.10 -18.16 -3.74
C ILE A 279 -12.39 -19.44 -2.95
N ALA A 280 -11.59 -20.48 -3.16
CA ALA A 280 -11.70 -21.74 -2.41
C ALA A 280 -11.53 -21.49 -0.91
N LEU A 281 -10.59 -20.62 -0.51
CA LEU A 281 -10.39 -20.28 0.90
C LEU A 281 -11.59 -19.56 1.52
N ILE A 282 -12.28 -18.68 0.79
CA ILE A 282 -13.50 -18.02 1.28
C ILE A 282 -14.61 -19.05 1.54
N ALA A 283 -14.82 -19.98 0.60
CA ALA A 283 -15.80 -21.04 0.73
C ALA A 283 -15.46 -21.99 1.89
N PHE A 284 -14.21 -22.43 1.98
CA PHE A 284 -13.73 -23.26 3.08
C PHE A 284 -13.91 -22.57 4.44
N GLU A 285 -13.62 -21.27 4.55
CA GLU A 285 -13.74 -20.55 5.82
C GLU A 285 -15.20 -20.41 6.23
N HIS A 286 -16.11 -20.21 5.27
CA HIS A 286 -17.53 -20.21 5.52
C HIS A 286 -18.00 -21.56 6.10
N ALA A 287 -17.69 -22.68 5.43
CA ALA A 287 -18.05 -24.03 5.89
C ALA A 287 -17.49 -24.36 7.29
N VAL A 288 -16.22 -24.02 7.54
CA VAL A 288 -15.59 -24.22 8.87
C VAL A 288 -16.30 -23.43 9.97
N LEU A 289 -16.71 -22.19 9.69
CA LEU A 289 -17.42 -21.34 10.65
C LEU A 289 -18.88 -21.75 10.87
N SER A 290 -19.49 -22.41 9.89
CA SER A 290 -20.82 -23.03 9.97
C SER A 290 -20.79 -24.38 10.71
N GLY A 291 -19.60 -24.95 10.92
CA GLY A 291 -19.40 -26.20 11.68
C GLY A 291 -19.27 -27.45 10.82
N GLU A 292 -19.23 -27.31 9.50
CA GLU A 292 -19.03 -28.40 8.54
C GLU A 292 -17.55 -28.80 8.50
N THR A 293 -17.14 -29.68 9.42
CA THR A 293 -15.75 -30.15 9.51
C THR A 293 -15.68 -31.67 9.37
N SER A 294 -14.97 -32.16 8.35
CA SER A 294 -14.69 -33.58 8.11
C SER A 294 -13.18 -33.88 8.14
N ARG A 295 -12.80 -35.16 8.19
CA ARG A 295 -11.39 -35.58 8.04
C ARG A 295 -10.83 -35.17 6.68
N THR A 296 -11.67 -35.18 5.65
CA THR A 296 -11.31 -34.86 4.26
C THR A 296 -11.14 -33.35 4.11
N ALA A 297 -12.03 -32.53 4.68
CA ALA A 297 -11.88 -31.09 4.82
C ALA A 297 -10.53 -30.71 5.46
N ARG A 298 -10.19 -31.34 6.59
CA ARG A 298 -8.90 -31.09 7.28
C ARG A 298 -7.70 -31.48 6.42
N ARG A 299 -7.79 -32.60 5.69
CA ARG A 299 -6.75 -33.06 4.76
C ARG A 299 -6.57 -32.07 3.61
N THR A 300 -7.66 -31.62 2.99
CA THR A 300 -7.66 -30.65 1.89
C THR A 300 -7.01 -29.34 2.31
N VAL A 301 -7.46 -28.74 3.40
CA VAL A 301 -6.89 -27.48 3.91
C VAL A 301 -5.39 -27.63 4.23
N ARG A 302 -4.96 -28.80 4.71
CA ARG A 302 -3.53 -29.09 4.95
C ARG A 302 -2.72 -29.13 3.66
N VAL A 303 -3.23 -29.76 2.60
CA VAL A 303 -2.54 -29.81 1.29
C VAL A 303 -2.50 -28.42 0.65
N VAL A 304 -3.59 -27.64 0.73
CA VAL A 304 -3.60 -26.25 0.24
C VAL A 304 -2.59 -25.40 1.01
N THR A 305 -2.48 -25.56 2.33
CA THR A 305 -1.46 -24.88 3.16
C THR A 305 -0.04 -25.18 2.66
N THR A 306 0.30 -26.45 2.43
CA THR A 306 1.63 -26.82 1.94
C THR A 306 1.88 -26.34 0.51
N THR A 307 0.83 -26.27 -0.30
CA THR A 307 0.89 -25.76 -1.67
C THR A 307 1.21 -24.26 -1.69
N LEU A 308 0.45 -23.45 -0.96
CA LEU A 308 0.68 -22.00 -0.80
C LEU A 308 2.08 -21.69 -0.28
N HIS A 309 2.54 -22.46 0.72
CA HIS A 309 3.89 -22.34 1.25
C HIS A 309 4.97 -22.54 0.17
N ARG A 310 4.80 -23.56 -0.68
CA ARG A 310 5.75 -23.89 -1.76
C ARG A 310 5.70 -22.84 -2.88
N MET A 311 4.51 -22.40 -3.27
CA MET A 311 4.35 -21.30 -4.22
C MET A 311 5.09 -20.05 -3.73
N ALA A 312 4.91 -19.67 -2.46
CA ALA A 312 5.55 -18.48 -1.88
C ALA A 312 7.09 -18.54 -1.91
N LEU A 313 7.68 -19.73 -1.82
CA LEU A 313 9.13 -19.93 -1.91
C LEU A 313 9.64 -19.81 -3.35
N GLU A 314 8.92 -20.36 -4.32
CA GLU A 314 9.34 -20.33 -5.73
C GLU A 314 9.10 -18.95 -6.37
N THR A 315 8.02 -18.24 -6.01
CA THR A 315 7.76 -16.86 -6.49
C THR A 315 8.84 -15.85 -6.06
N GLN A 316 9.59 -16.12 -4.99
CA GLN A 316 10.70 -15.27 -4.56
C GLN A 316 11.94 -15.39 -5.44
N ARG A 317 12.04 -16.45 -6.23
CA ARG A 317 13.19 -16.71 -7.08
C ARG A 317 13.10 -15.87 -8.35
N PRO A 318 14.25 -15.39 -8.87
CA PRO A 318 14.28 -14.76 -10.20
C PRO A 318 13.80 -15.72 -11.29
N GLU A 319 14.12 -17.01 -11.15
CA GLU A 319 13.71 -18.08 -12.04
C GLU A 319 12.99 -19.15 -11.22
N PRO A 320 11.64 -19.17 -11.22
CA PRO A 320 10.88 -20.16 -10.48
C PRO A 320 11.01 -21.54 -11.13
N ARG A 321 10.95 -22.60 -10.32
CA ARG A 321 11.04 -23.99 -10.81
C ARG A 321 9.67 -24.66 -10.79
N PRO A 322 8.97 -24.76 -11.94
CA PRO A 322 7.60 -25.30 -11.99
C PRO A 322 7.50 -26.76 -11.52
N GLU A 323 8.54 -27.56 -11.76
CA GLU A 323 8.62 -28.98 -11.35
C GLU A 323 8.36 -29.21 -9.86
N ARG A 324 8.71 -28.23 -9.01
CA ARG A 324 8.55 -28.34 -7.56
C ARG A 324 7.11 -28.24 -7.09
N LEU A 325 6.20 -27.73 -7.94
CA LEU A 325 4.78 -27.64 -7.66
C LEU A 325 4.00 -28.87 -8.15
N LEU A 326 4.55 -29.68 -9.06
CA LEU A 326 3.88 -30.84 -9.64
C LEU A 326 3.37 -31.83 -8.58
N ARG A 327 4.16 -32.10 -7.54
CA ARG A 327 3.73 -32.99 -6.45
C ARG A 327 2.49 -32.46 -5.72
N GLN A 328 2.44 -31.14 -5.45
CA GLN A 328 1.31 -30.52 -4.76
C GLN A 328 0.07 -30.48 -5.65
N GLN A 329 0.24 -30.15 -6.94
CA GLN A 329 -0.81 -30.19 -7.94
C GLN A 329 -1.46 -31.58 -8.03
N ARG A 330 -0.66 -32.66 -8.12
CA ARG A 330 -1.16 -34.04 -8.15
C ARG A 330 -1.92 -34.43 -6.88
N LEU A 331 -1.47 -33.96 -5.71
CA LEU A 331 -2.16 -34.23 -4.45
C LEU A 331 -3.54 -33.55 -4.40
N LEU A 332 -3.63 -32.30 -4.86
CA LEU A 332 -4.91 -31.58 -4.96
C LEU A 332 -5.84 -32.23 -5.98
N ALA A 333 -5.31 -32.62 -7.16
CA ALA A 333 -6.08 -33.30 -8.19
C ALA A 333 -6.67 -34.64 -7.70
N ARG A 334 -5.88 -35.46 -6.98
CA ARG A 334 -6.38 -36.72 -6.40
C ARG A 334 -7.49 -36.50 -5.36
N ILE A 335 -7.40 -35.45 -4.56
CA ILE A 335 -8.47 -35.11 -3.60
C ILE A 335 -9.73 -34.72 -4.38
N ALA A 336 -9.57 -33.90 -5.43
CA ALA A 336 -10.67 -33.48 -6.29
C ALA A 336 -11.38 -34.63 -7.02
N GLU A 337 -10.70 -35.75 -7.28
CA GLU A 337 -11.27 -36.93 -7.94
C GLU A 337 -12.02 -37.87 -6.98
N GLN A 338 -11.70 -37.86 -5.69
CA GLN A 338 -12.16 -38.87 -4.74
C GLN A 338 -13.54 -38.59 -4.15
N GLU A 339 -13.91 -37.31 -3.99
CA GLU A 339 -15.12 -36.89 -3.29
C GLU A 339 -15.79 -35.70 -4.01
N THR A 340 -17.11 -35.57 -3.87
CA THR A 340 -17.89 -34.47 -4.47
C THR A 340 -18.26 -33.37 -3.46
N ASP A 341 -17.66 -33.41 -2.27
CA ASP A 341 -17.89 -32.42 -1.22
C ASP A 341 -17.30 -31.04 -1.58
N LEU A 342 -17.75 -29.98 -0.88
CA LEU A 342 -17.29 -28.61 -1.09
C LEU A 342 -15.75 -28.51 -1.07
N PHE A 343 -15.10 -29.24 -0.16
CA PHE A 343 -13.65 -29.23 -0.02
C PHE A 343 -12.94 -29.84 -1.23
N SER A 344 -13.47 -30.92 -1.81
CA SER A 344 -12.91 -31.55 -3.00
C SER A 344 -13.15 -30.71 -4.26
N LYS A 345 -14.32 -30.07 -4.38
CA LYS A 345 -14.57 -29.07 -5.44
C LYS A 345 -13.62 -27.86 -5.32
N GLY A 346 -13.39 -27.36 -4.12
CA GLY A 346 -12.38 -26.30 -3.89
C GLY A 346 -10.95 -26.77 -4.13
N ALA A 347 -10.63 -28.04 -3.85
CA ALA A 347 -9.35 -28.66 -4.18
C ALA A 347 -9.14 -28.71 -5.71
N HIS A 348 -10.20 -28.95 -6.48
CA HIS A 348 -10.17 -28.89 -7.94
C HIS A 348 -9.78 -27.49 -8.44
N VAL A 349 -10.43 -26.44 -7.92
CA VAL A 349 -10.10 -25.04 -8.24
C VAL A 349 -8.64 -24.73 -7.91
N CYS A 350 -8.16 -25.18 -6.75
CA CYS A 350 -6.76 -25.00 -6.35
C CYS A 350 -5.80 -25.78 -7.27
N ALA A 351 -6.14 -27.01 -7.65
CA ALA A 351 -5.34 -27.84 -8.55
C ALA A 351 -5.20 -27.19 -9.94
N GLN A 352 -6.31 -26.67 -10.49
CA GLN A 352 -6.31 -25.95 -11.76
C GLN A 352 -5.49 -24.66 -11.69
N ALA A 353 -5.66 -23.85 -10.63
CA ALA A 353 -4.88 -22.62 -10.45
C ALA A 353 -3.36 -22.88 -10.39
N VAL A 354 -2.97 -23.96 -9.72
CA VAL A 354 -1.55 -24.37 -9.65
C VAL A 354 -1.08 -24.93 -10.99
N GLN A 355 -1.92 -25.67 -11.71
CA GLN A 355 -1.60 -26.19 -13.04
C GLN A 355 -1.36 -25.06 -14.04
N ASP A 356 -2.24 -24.06 -14.09
CA ASP A 356 -2.09 -22.88 -14.95
C ASP A 356 -0.80 -22.11 -14.64
N LEU A 357 -0.46 -21.97 -13.35
CA LEU A 357 0.79 -21.35 -12.92
C LEU A 357 2.02 -22.15 -13.40
N ILE A 358 1.98 -23.48 -13.25
CA ILE A 358 3.05 -24.37 -13.73
C ILE A 358 3.23 -24.22 -15.24
N THR A 359 2.14 -24.28 -16.00
CA THR A 359 2.16 -24.13 -17.46
C THR A 359 2.71 -22.75 -17.86
N ALA A 360 2.26 -21.68 -17.22
CA ALA A 360 2.76 -20.34 -17.49
C ALA A 360 4.28 -20.23 -17.24
N TRP A 361 4.79 -20.78 -16.14
CA TRP A 361 6.23 -20.80 -15.87
C TRP A 361 7.04 -21.70 -16.81
N GLN A 362 6.46 -22.79 -17.31
CA GLN A 362 7.09 -23.65 -18.31
C GLN A 362 7.21 -22.94 -19.67
N THR A 363 6.17 -22.24 -20.11
CA THR A 363 6.20 -21.48 -21.39
C THR A 363 7.25 -20.37 -21.41
N LEU A 364 7.65 -19.85 -20.24
CA LEU A 364 8.73 -18.87 -20.10
C LEU A 364 10.14 -19.47 -20.20
N SER A 365 10.23 -20.80 -20.10
CA SER A 365 11.50 -21.54 -20.11
C SER A 365 11.89 -22.03 -21.50
N THR A 366 10.96 -22.00 -22.48
CA THR A 366 11.19 -22.41 -23.87
C THR A 366 11.75 -21.24 -24.73
N PRO A 367 12.86 -21.43 -25.48
CA PRO A 367 13.51 -20.36 -26.24
C PRO A 367 12.66 -19.70 -27.35
N GLN A 368 11.63 -20.38 -27.85
CA GLN A 368 10.81 -19.93 -29.00
C GLN A 368 9.76 -18.85 -28.69
N ALA A 369 9.55 -18.47 -27.43
CA ALA A 369 8.53 -17.48 -27.06
C ALA A 369 8.87 -16.01 -27.41
N HIS A 370 9.93 -15.76 -28.18
CA HIS A 370 10.38 -14.40 -28.55
C HIS A 370 9.76 -13.88 -29.87
N ALA A 371 8.94 -14.65 -30.60
CA ALA A 371 8.51 -14.27 -31.95
C ALA A 371 7.00 -13.96 -32.15
N THR A 372 6.13 -14.15 -31.16
CA THR A 372 4.67 -13.91 -31.33
C THR A 372 4.06 -13.18 -30.14
N GLY A 373 4.67 -12.06 -29.74
CA GLY A 373 4.02 -11.12 -28.84
C GLY A 373 3.07 -10.21 -29.61
N GLN A 374 1.83 -10.66 -29.87
CA GLN A 374 0.76 -9.69 -30.12
C GLN A 374 0.73 -8.72 -28.93
N PRO A 375 0.85 -7.41 -29.15
CA PRO A 375 0.73 -6.45 -28.06
C PRO A 375 -0.72 -6.54 -27.56
N ARG A 376 -0.93 -7.18 -26.41
CA ARG A 376 -2.17 -6.97 -25.64
C ARG A 376 -2.17 -5.50 -25.20
N SER A 377 -2.76 -4.68 -26.06
CA SER A 377 -3.08 -3.28 -25.85
C SER A 377 -3.94 -3.18 -24.59
N GLY A 378 -3.37 -2.57 -23.55
CA GLY A 378 -4.06 -2.43 -22.28
C GLY A 378 -3.14 -2.27 -21.09
N ALA A 379 -1.93 -1.72 -21.25
CA ALA A 379 -1.30 -1.06 -20.12
C ALA A 379 -2.21 0.13 -19.78
N ALA A 380 -3.10 -0.06 -18.81
CA ALA A 380 -3.95 1.00 -18.30
C ALA A 380 -3.02 2.15 -17.92
N ARG A 381 -3.04 3.23 -18.72
CA ARG A 381 -2.31 4.45 -18.38
C ARG A 381 -2.80 4.84 -16.99
N PRO A 382 -1.90 5.10 -16.02
CA PRO A 382 -2.32 5.55 -14.71
C PRO A 382 -3.28 6.74 -14.92
N ALA A 383 -4.47 6.66 -14.33
CA ALA A 383 -5.49 7.67 -14.50
C ALA A 383 -4.86 9.05 -14.26
N ALA A 384 -4.88 9.90 -15.28
CA ALA A 384 -4.29 11.23 -15.19
C ALA A 384 -5.04 12.01 -14.13
N VAL A 385 -4.32 12.63 -13.20
CA VAL A 385 -4.95 13.52 -12.21
C VAL A 385 -5.59 14.67 -12.98
N PRO A 386 -6.90 14.95 -12.78
CA PRO A 386 -7.55 16.08 -13.42
C PRO A 386 -6.77 17.37 -13.17
N ARG A 387 -6.46 18.14 -14.23
CA ARG A 387 -5.61 19.34 -14.14
C ARG A 387 -6.07 20.30 -13.04
N ALA A 388 -7.39 20.49 -12.91
CA ALA A 388 -7.98 21.34 -11.87
C ALA A 388 -7.66 20.86 -10.44
N GLN A 389 -7.64 19.54 -10.19
CA GLN A 389 -7.29 18.99 -8.87
C GLN A 389 -5.81 19.23 -8.55
N GLY A 390 -4.91 18.99 -9.51
CA GLY A 390 -3.48 19.23 -9.32
C GLY A 390 -3.15 20.71 -9.08
N LEU A 391 -3.77 21.63 -9.83
CA LEU A 391 -3.60 23.07 -9.65
C LEU A 391 -4.09 23.56 -8.28
N ARG A 392 -5.28 23.11 -7.84
CA ARG A 392 -5.83 23.45 -6.52
C ARG A 392 -4.92 22.98 -5.40
N HIS A 393 -4.41 21.75 -5.49
CA HIS A 393 -3.47 21.23 -4.50
C HIS A 393 -2.15 22.02 -4.49
N ALA A 394 -1.61 22.37 -5.65
CA ALA A 394 -0.40 23.18 -5.74
C ALA A 394 -0.57 24.57 -5.13
N ALA A 395 -1.70 25.24 -5.40
CA ALA A 395 -2.04 26.53 -4.80
C ALA A 395 -2.21 26.41 -3.28
N ARG A 396 -2.97 25.41 -2.80
CA ARG A 396 -3.14 25.13 -1.37
C ARG A 396 -1.80 24.94 -0.66
N LEU A 397 -0.95 24.06 -1.20
CA LEU A 397 0.35 23.78 -0.61
C LEU A 397 1.23 25.03 -0.55
N CYS A 398 1.25 25.82 -1.62
CA CYS A 398 1.97 27.10 -1.66
C CYS A 398 1.49 28.05 -0.55
N VAL A 399 0.18 28.30 -0.47
CA VAL A 399 -0.42 29.18 0.55
C VAL A 399 -0.09 28.70 1.97
N CYS A 400 -0.25 27.41 2.25
CA CYS A 400 0.06 26.86 3.57
C CYS A 400 1.54 27.02 3.95
N VAL A 401 2.46 26.82 3.00
CA VAL A 401 3.90 27.00 3.26
C VAL A 401 4.22 28.47 3.53
N LEU A 402 3.67 29.40 2.76
CA LEU A 402 3.87 30.84 2.99
C LEU A 402 3.29 31.28 4.34
N ILE A 403 2.12 30.76 4.74
CA ILE A 403 1.54 31.01 6.06
C ILE A 403 2.46 30.46 7.17
N ALA A 404 2.94 29.23 7.04
CA ALA A 404 3.86 28.65 8.02
C ALA A 404 5.19 29.43 8.10
N TYR A 405 5.69 29.94 6.98
CA TYR A 405 6.86 30.82 6.96
C TYR A 405 6.59 32.12 7.72
N ALA A 406 5.46 32.79 7.44
CA ALA A 406 5.07 34.02 8.12
C ALA A 406 4.87 33.83 9.63
N ILE A 407 4.23 32.73 10.05
CA ILE A 407 4.09 32.36 11.47
C ILE A 407 5.47 32.17 12.11
N SER A 408 6.36 31.46 11.42
CA SER A 408 7.71 31.18 11.95
C SER A 408 8.53 32.45 12.14
N LEU A 409 8.42 33.41 11.21
CA LEU A 409 9.05 34.73 11.33
C LEU A 409 8.44 35.54 12.48
N ARG A 410 7.11 35.58 12.62
CA ARG A 410 6.46 36.35 13.68
C ARG A 410 6.73 35.81 15.08
N LEU A 411 6.82 34.50 15.23
CA LEU A 411 7.10 33.84 16.51
C LEU A 411 8.59 33.63 16.77
N ASN A 412 9.47 34.07 15.85
CA ASN A 412 10.92 33.85 15.89
C ASN A 412 11.28 32.37 16.18
N LEU A 413 10.60 31.45 15.49
CA LEU A 413 10.79 30.02 15.73
C LEU A 413 12.20 29.58 15.32
N PRO A 414 12.98 28.94 16.22
CA PRO A 414 14.23 28.32 15.84
C PRO A 414 13.95 27.19 14.84
N TYR A 415 14.82 27.05 13.84
CA TYR A 415 14.67 26.02 12.80
C TYR A 415 13.32 26.06 12.05
N ALA A 416 12.84 27.26 11.70
CA ALA A 416 11.58 27.53 10.99
C ALA A 416 11.29 26.59 9.79
N TYR A 417 12.34 26.15 9.09
CA TYR A 417 12.22 25.19 8.00
C TYR A 417 11.56 23.86 8.41
N TRP A 418 11.63 23.44 9.68
CA TRP A 418 10.94 22.25 10.19
C TRP A 418 9.42 22.37 10.14
N ALA A 419 8.87 23.56 10.44
CA ALA A 419 7.43 23.79 10.36
C ALA A 419 6.96 23.73 8.89
N MET A 420 7.68 24.41 8.00
CA MET A 420 7.38 24.39 6.57
C MET A 420 7.51 23.00 5.95
N MET A 421 8.54 22.23 6.33
CA MET A 421 8.68 20.82 5.91
C MET A 421 7.49 19.98 6.37
N ALA A 422 6.99 20.16 7.60
CA ALA A 422 5.83 19.45 8.09
C ALA A 422 4.59 19.76 7.23
N VAL A 423 4.37 21.02 6.84
CA VAL A 423 3.31 21.41 5.90
C VAL A 423 3.45 20.65 4.57
N VAL A 424 4.63 20.67 3.96
CA VAL A 424 4.88 20.00 2.66
C VAL A 424 4.59 18.51 2.71
N VAL A 425 4.94 17.84 3.81
CA VAL A 425 4.82 16.39 3.94
C VAL A 425 3.42 15.94 4.36
N VAL A 426 2.74 16.73 5.19
CA VAL A 426 1.42 16.40 5.74
C VAL A 426 0.30 16.76 4.76
N THR A 427 0.43 17.86 4.03
CA THR A 427 -0.61 18.33 3.10
C THR A 427 -0.79 17.30 1.97
N GLN A 428 -1.87 16.51 2.04
CA GLN A 428 -2.27 15.61 0.97
C GLN A 428 -3.44 16.22 0.18
N PRO A 429 -3.75 15.72 -1.04
CA PRO A 429 -4.90 16.21 -1.81
C PRO A 429 -6.23 16.07 -1.03
N ARG A 430 -6.39 14.93 -0.33
CA ARG A 430 -7.58 14.55 0.42
C ARG A 430 -7.39 14.67 1.92
N VAL A 431 -8.46 15.03 2.64
CA VAL A 431 -8.47 15.10 4.11
C VAL A 431 -8.29 13.72 4.74
N THR A 432 -8.92 12.70 4.13
CA THR A 432 -8.88 11.30 4.58
C THR A 432 -7.48 10.70 4.62
N THR A 433 -6.57 11.22 3.79
CA THR A 433 -5.15 10.85 3.79
C THR A 433 -4.29 11.84 4.58
N THR A 434 -4.71 13.10 4.70
CA THR A 434 -4.00 14.13 5.48
C THR A 434 -4.07 13.82 6.98
N LEU A 435 -5.24 13.52 7.55
CA LEU A 435 -5.38 13.36 9.00
C LEU A 435 -4.55 12.20 9.60
N PRO A 436 -4.60 10.96 9.06
CA PRO A 436 -3.73 9.88 9.54
C PRO A 436 -2.25 10.26 9.40
N ARG A 437 -1.89 10.92 8.28
CA ARG A 437 -0.53 11.38 8.03
C ARG A 437 -0.05 12.41 9.04
N THR A 438 -0.92 13.35 9.43
CA THR A 438 -0.67 14.33 10.50
C THR A 438 -0.35 13.63 11.81
N ILE A 439 -1.19 12.66 12.20
CA ILE A 439 -1.04 11.92 13.46
C ILE A 439 0.27 11.12 13.46
N GLU A 440 0.52 10.33 12.40
CA GLU A 440 1.76 9.57 12.26
C GLU A 440 3.01 10.46 12.29
N ARG A 441 2.93 11.65 11.67
CA ARG A 441 4.01 12.63 11.64
C ARG A 441 4.28 13.21 13.02
N VAL A 442 3.24 13.63 13.75
CA VAL A 442 3.36 14.20 15.09
C VAL A 442 3.93 13.17 16.06
N ILE A 443 3.35 11.97 16.11
CA ILE A 443 3.82 10.89 16.99
C ILE A 443 5.26 10.50 16.66
N GLY A 444 5.57 10.28 15.39
CA GLY A 444 6.92 9.90 14.96
C GLY A 444 7.96 10.97 15.27
N SER A 445 7.64 12.25 15.04
CA SER A 445 8.60 13.35 15.29
C SER A 445 8.81 13.65 16.78
N ILE A 446 7.76 13.54 17.62
CA ILE A 446 7.92 13.70 19.07
C ILE A 446 8.77 12.55 19.64
N ALA A 447 8.43 11.30 19.29
CA ALA A 447 9.19 10.14 19.75
C ALA A 447 10.65 10.19 19.27
N GLY A 448 10.87 10.53 18.00
CA GLY A 448 12.21 10.66 17.43
C GLY A 448 13.01 11.81 18.04
N GLY A 449 12.39 12.97 18.26
CA GLY A 449 13.04 14.13 18.89
C GLY A 449 13.44 13.85 20.34
N LEU A 450 12.56 13.23 21.12
CA LEU A 450 12.86 12.85 22.51
C LEU A 450 14.01 11.86 22.59
N LEU A 451 13.97 10.79 21.79
CA LEU A 451 15.07 9.82 21.75
C LEU A 451 16.39 10.46 21.27
N ALA A 452 16.33 11.41 20.35
CA ALA A 452 17.50 12.15 19.89
C ALA A 452 18.11 13.02 20.99
N ALA A 453 17.28 13.74 21.76
CA ALA A 453 17.76 14.52 22.90
C ALA A 453 18.44 13.64 23.95
N VAL A 454 17.83 12.49 24.29
CA VAL A 454 18.43 11.53 25.22
C VAL A 454 19.77 11.03 24.68
N MET A 455 19.86 10.67 23.40
CA MET A 455 21.12 10.25 22.78
C MET A 455 22.17 11.37 22.75
N GLY A 456 21.79 12.61 22.44
CA GLY A 456 22.70 13.76 22.38
C GLY A 456 23.32 14.10 23.74
N VAL A 457 22.58 13.90 24.83
CA VAL A 457 23.09 14.13 26.20
C VAL A 457 23.98 12.97 26.67
N LEU A 458 23.59 11.72 26.37
CA LEU A 458 24.27 10.54 26.92
C LEU A 458 25.49 10.09 26.12
N LEU A 459 25.57 10.43 24.85
CA LEU A 459 26.58 9.87 23.94
C LEU A 459 27.63 10.91 23.56
N PRO A 460 28.92 10.54 23.51
CA PRO A 460 29.95 11.42 22.99
C PRO A 460 29.77 11.63 21.48
N VAL A 461 30.34 12.73 20.96
CA VAL A 461 30.27 13.13 19.55
C VAL A 461 30.61 11.98 18.59
N TRP A 462 31.65 11.19 18.89
CA TRP A 462 32.06 10.04 18.07
C TRP A 462 30.98 8.95 17.98
N SER A 463 30.24 8.70 19.06
CA SER A 463 29.14 7.74 19.06
C SER A 463 27.94 8.24 18.25
N ILE A 464 27.66 9.55 18.29
CA ILE A 464 26.61 10.17 17.46
C ILE A 464 26.94 10.01 15.98
N LEU A 465 28.21 10.17 15.59
CA LEU A 465 28.64 9.95 14.21
C LEU A 465 28.48 8.53 13.74
N LEU A 466 28.81 7.56 14.60
CA LEU A 466 28.58 6.15 14.31
C LEU A 466 27.09 5.83 14.18
N LEU A 467 26.21 6.58 14.84
CA LEU A 467 24.75 6.44 14.76
C LEU A 467 24.12 6.99 13.46
N ILE A 468 24.79 7.89 12.74
CA ILE A 468 24.26 8.45 11.49
C ILE A 468 24.04 7.35 10.44
N PHE A 469 24.98 6.42 10.32
CA PHE A 469 24.88 5.29 9.41
C PHE A 469 23.63 4.42 9.68
N PRO A 470 23.44 3.83 10.88
CA PRO A 470 22.28 2.99 11.15
C PRO A 470 20.97 3.77 11.15
N LEU A 471 20.94 5.05 11.54
CA LEU A 471 19.72 5.87 11.49
C LEU A 471 19.28 6.18 10.05
N ALA A 472 20.22 6.58 9.18
CA ALA A 472 19.94 6.78 7.75
C ALA A 472 19.52 5.46 7.09
N ALA A 473 20.18 4.35 7.45
CA ALA A 473 19.81 3.03 6.95
C ALA A 473 18.43 2.58 7.39
N ALA A 474 18.10 2.73 8.68
CA ALA A 474 16.79 2.39 9.22
C ALA A 474 15.67 3.22 8.58
N THR A 475 15.90 4.52 8.39
CA THR A 475 14.94 5.43 7.77
C THR A 475 14.54 4.97 6.37
N ILE A 476 15.53 4.69 5.50
CA ILE A 476 15.24 4.26 4.13
C ILE A 476 14.73 2.81 4.10
N ALA A 477 15.23 1.91 4.95
CA ALA A 477 14.77 0.53 5.00
C ALA A 477 13.31 0.39 5.44
N LEU A 478 12.83 1.29 6.31
CA LEU A 478 11.48 1.24 6.90
C LEU A 478 10.46 2.16 6.20
N ARG A 479 10.86 2.93 5.18
CA ARG A 479 10.01 3.93 4.50
C ARG A 479 8.68 3.37 3.98
N SER A 480 8.68 2.12 3.54
CA SER A 480 7.53 1.39 2.99
C SER A 480 6.85 0.46 4.00
N VAL A 481 7.38 0.35 5.22
CA VAL A 481 6.89 -0.58 6.26
C VAL A 481 5.88 0.10 7.16
N ASN A 482 6.25 1.26 7.71
CA ASN A 482 5.43 2.06 8.61
C ASN A 482 5.92 3.50 8.59
N TYR A 483 5.03 4.44 8.31
CA TYR A 483 5.43 5.84 8.15
C TYR A 483 5.87 6.48 9.47
N ALA A 484 5.19 6.21 10.59
CA ALA A 484 5.56 6.75 11.89
C ALA A 484 6.98 6.30 12.33
N LEU A 485 7.31 5.01 12.13
CA LEU A 485 8.68 4.51 12.38
C LEU A 485 9.72 5.17 11.49
N CYS A 486 9.42 5.34 10.20
CA CYS A 486 10.29 6.05 9.27
C CYS A 486 10.54 7.50 9.74
N VAL A 487 9.48 8.22 10.14
CA VAL A 487 9.58 9.59 10.67
C VAL A 487 10.37 9.65 11.97
N MET A 488 10.24 8.65 12.85
CA MET A 488 10.98 8.57 14.10
C MET A 488 12.49 8.52 13.85
N PHE A 489 12.97 7.54 13.07
CA PHE A 489 14.39 7.42 12.73
C PHE A 489 14.91 8.61 11.93
N MET A 490 14.10 9.13 11.00
CA MET A 490 14.46 10.34 10.25
C MET A 490 14.60 11.54 11.17
N THR A 491 13.70 11.71 12.14
CA THR A 491 13.76 12.85 13.07
C THR A 491 14.99 12.73 13.96
N GLN A 492 15.33 11.52 14.43
CA GLN A 492 16.57 11.28 15.16
C GLN A 492 17.81 11.68 14.36
N LEU A 493 17.89 11.22 13.11
CA LEU A 493 18.99 11.56 12.21
C LEU A 493 19.15 13.08 12.06
N PHE A 494 18.06 13.80 11.76
CA PHE A 494 18.14 15.24 11.52
C PHE A 494 18.45 16.05 12.78
N VAL A 495 17.86 15.68 13.93
CA VAL A 495 18.13 16.38 15.20
C VAL A 495 19.60 16.19 15.60
N LEU A 496 20.12 14.96 15.56
CA LEU A 496 21.53 14.69 15.88
C LEU A 496 22.50 15.36 14.92
N VAL A 497 22.20 15.38 13.61
CA VAL A 497 23.03 16.10 12.64
C VAL A 497 22.99 17.61 12.88
N THR A 498 21.84 18.16 13.28
CA THR A 498 21.72 19.59 13.60
C THR A 498 22.54 19.96 14.83
N ASP A 499 22.50 19.12 15.87
CA ASP A 499 23.26 19.31 17.11
C ASP A 499 24.78 19.21 16.87
N LEU A 500 25.23 18.34 15.96
CA LEU A 500 26.64 18.27 15.53
C LEU A 500 27.13 19.54 14.82
N VAL A 501 26.25 20.20 14.05
CA VAL A 501 26.60 21.38 13.24
C VAL A 501 26.48 22.67 14.05
N SER A 502 25.60 22.70 15.05
CA SER A 502 25.39 23.85 15.93
C SER A 502 25.30 23.36 17.38
N PRO A 503 26.44 23.02 18.01
CA PRO A 503 26.47 22.49 19.37
C PRO A 503 26.00 23.53 20.38
N GLY A 504 25.20 23.11 21.38
CA GLY A 504 24.93 23.95 22.57
C GLY A 504 23.45 24.12 22.95
N LEU A 505 22.50 23.51 22.24
CA LEU A 505 21.07 23.67 22.50
C LEU A 505 20.42 22.47 23.23
N GLY A 506 21.08 21.30 23.28
CA GLY A 506 20.63 20.15 24.09
C GLY A 506 19.15 19.81 23.91
N TRP A 507 18.37 19.89 25.00
CA TRP A 507 16.92 19.62 25.00
C TRP A 507 16.10 20.60 24.15
N ASP A 508 16.60 21.82 23.93
CA ASP A 508 15.89 22.86 23.19
C ASP A 508 15.71 22.49 21.72
N VAL A 509 16.63 21.72 21.14
CA VAL A 509 16.53 21.25 19.75
C VAL A 509 15.34 20.30 19.59
N ALA A 510 15.14 19.39 20.54
CA ALA A 510 14.00 18.46 20.51
C ALA A 510 12.67 19.16 20.77
N LEU A 511 12.64 20.12 21.70
CA LEU A 511 11.46 20.94 21.96
C LEU A 511 11.09 21.79 20.73
N ALA A 512 12.08 22.47 20.14
CA ALA A 512 11.91 23.22 18.89
C ALA A 512 11.38 22.30 17.77
N ARG A 513 11.87 21.06 17.67
CA ARG A 513 11.39 20.09 16.68
C ARG A 513 9.94 19.73 16.90
N ALA A 514 9.52 19.49 18.14
CA ALA A 514 8.13 19.19 18.47
C ALA A 514 7.19 20.36 18.14
N ILE A 515 7.53 21.57 18.60
CA ILE A 515 6.73 22.79 18.38
C ILE A 515 6.58 23.08 16.88
N ASN A 516 7.69 23.15 16.14
CA ASN A 516 7.66 23.42 14.70
C ASN A 516 6.82 22.37 13.95
N ASN A 517 6.97 21.10 14.29
CA ASN A 517 6.23 20.03 13.62
C ASN A 517 4.73 20.10 13.94
N ILE A 518 4.33 20.42 15.17
CA ILE A 518 2.91 20.62 15.53
C ILE A 518 2.32 21.80 14.76
N ILE A 519 3.00 22.95 14.74
CA ILE A 519 2.54 24.15 14.01
C ILE A 519 2.36 23.83 12.52
N GLY A 520 3.38 23.25 11.88
CA GLY A 520 3.31 22.91 10.46
C GLY A 520 2.24 21.86 10.15
N SER A 521 2.07 20.85 11.02
CA SER A 521 1.01 19.85 10.93
C SER A 521 -0.39 20.46 11.03
N LEU A 522 -0.59 21.42 11.94
CA LEU A 522 -1.87 22.14 12.10
C LEU A 522 -2.16 23.04 10.91
N VAL A 523 -1.17 23.79 10.40
CA VAL A 523 -1.32 24.62 9.20
C VAL A 523 -1.66 23.78 7.98
N GLY A 524 -0.98 22.65 7.78
CA GLY A 524 -1.28 21.73 6.68
C GLY A 524 -2.70 21.14 6.78
N LEU A 525 -3.12 20.73 7.98
CA LEU A 525 -4.47 20.21 8.21
C LEU A 525 -5.55 21.28 8.00
N ALA A 526 -5.35 22.49 8.55
CA ALA A 526 -6.24 23.63 8.37
C ALA A 526 -6.36 24.01 6.89
N GLY A 527 -5.24 24.00 6.15
CA GLY A 527 -5.24 24.21 4.71
C GLY A 527 -6.09 23.19 3.94
N CYS A 528 -6.02 21.92 4.32
CA CYS A 528 -6.85 20.88 3.69
C CYS A 528 -8.35 21.03 4.00
N LEU A 529 -8.71 21.58 5.17
CA LEU A 529 -10.10 21.78 5.58
C LEU A 529 -10.70 23.09 5.04
N LEU A 530 -9.91 24.16 4.96
CA LEU A 530 -10.38 25.52 4.67
C LEU A 530 -10.15 25.94 3.21
N LEU A 531 -9.06 25.51 2.57
CA LEU A 531 -8.66 26.03 1.24
C LEU A 531 -9.13 25.10 0.12
N TRP A 532 -10.27 25.47 -0.50
CA TRP A 532 -10.89 24.79 -1.65
C TRP A 532 -10.97 23.27 -1.46
N PRO A 533 -11.74 22.76 -0.49
CA PRO A 533 -11.82 21.32 -0.22
C PRO A 533 -12.21 20.55 -1.49
N GLU A 534 -11.60 19.38 -1.69
CA GLU A 534 -11.95 18.52 -2.83
C GLU A 534 -13.40 18.04 -2.69
N ARG A 535 -14.10 17.83 -3.81
CA ARG A 535 -15.46 17.27 -3.80
C ARG A 535 -15.42 15.97 -2.99
N ARG A 536 -16.27 15.87 -1.97
CA ARG A 536 -16.42 14.64 -1.17
C ARG A 536 -16.71 13.48 -2.11
N ASP A 537 -16.14 12.31 -1.82
CA ASP A 537 -16.50 11.06 -2.51
C ASP A 537 -18.02 10.85 -2.44
N ALA A 538 -18.55 9.97 -3.29
CA ALA A 538 -19.97 9.65 -3.27
C ALA A 538 -20.44 9.36 -1.82
N PRO A 539 -21.63 9.85 -1.41
CA PRO A 539 -22.15 9.65 -0.07
C PRO A 539 -22.02 8.19 0.37
N LEU A 540 -21.84 7.95 1.67
CA LEU A 540 -21.70 6.60 2.23
C LEU A 540 -22.83 5.68 1.73
N ALA A 541 -24.07 6.20 1.68
CA ALA A 541 -25.23 5.48 1.15
C ALA A 541 -25.03 5.01 -0.30
N THR A 542 -24.54 5.87 -1.19
CA THR A 542 -24.29 5.53 -2.60
C THR A 542 -23.21 4.45 -2.75
N GLN A 543 -22.14 4.50 -1.95
CA GLN A 543 -21.09 3.46 -2.00
C GLN A 543 -21.59 2.12 -1.44
N VAL A 544 -22.39 2.15 -0.38
CA VAL A 544 -23.04 0.95 0.17
C VAL A 544 -24.04 0.38 -0.84
N ALA A 545 -24.81 1.20 -1.54
CA ALA A 545 -25.72 0.78 -2.61
C ALA A 545 -24.95 0.17 -3.80
N GLU A 546 -23.83 0.75 -4.23
CA GLU A 546 -22.99 0.15 -5.28
C GLU A 546 -22.40 -1.20 -4.84
N ALA A 547 -21.96 -1.31 -3.57
CA ALA A 547 -21.51 -2.58 -3.00
C ALA A 547 -22.64 -3.61 -2.96
N PHE A 548 -23.85 -3.20 -2.56
CA PHE A 548 -25.04 -4.06 -2.56
C PHE A 548 -25.32 -4.60 -3.97
N ARG A 549 -25.46 -3.73 -4.97
CA ARG A 549 -25.68 -4.11 -6.38
C ARG A 549 -24.67 -5.12 -6.88
N ALA A 550 -23.38 -4.84 -6.65
CA ALA A 550 -22.30 -5.71 -7.10
C ALA A 550 -22.35 -7.10 -6.44
N ASN A 551 -22.71 -7.19 -5.17
CA ASN A 551 -22.86 -8.46 -4.46
C ASN A 551 -24.11 -9.23 -4.90
N ILE A 552 -25.25 -8.55 -5.11
CA ILE A 552 -26.47 -9.19 -5.64
C ILE A 552 -26.22 -9.76 -7.04
N ARG A 553 -25.57 -8.99 -7.93
CA ARG A 553 -25.20 -9.47 -9.27
C ARG A 553 -24.25 -10.67 -9.19
N TYR A 554 -23.29 -10.65 -8.27
CA TYR A 554 -22.40 -11.79 -8.05
C TYR A 554 -23.18 -13.03 -7.56
N ALA A 555 -24.09 -12.86 -6.61
CA ALA A 555 -24.96 -13.93 -6.12
C ALA A 555 -25.82 -14.52 -7.24
N ALA A 556 -26.45 -13.67 -8.07
CA ALA A 556 -27.26 -14.09 -9.21
C ALA A 556 -26.47 -14.94 -10.22
N LEU A 557 -25.25 -14.51 -10.57
CA LEU A 557 -24.37 -15.28 -11.48
C LEU A 557 -23.88 -16.59 -10.84
N ALA A 558 -23.66 -16.59 -9.52
CA ALA A 558 -23.27 -17.79 -8.79
C ALA A 558 -24.40 -18.84 -8.75
N THR A 559 -25.66 -18.41 -8.57
CA THR A 559 -26.84 -19.29 -8.45
C THR A 559 -27.53 -19.61 -9.77
N GLY A 560 -27.35 -18.79 -10.81
CA GLY A 560 -28.07 -18.91 -12.08
C GLY A 560 -27.86 -20.27 -12.77
N PRO A 561 -28.68 -20.65 -13.76
CA PRO A 561 -28.59 -21.97 -14.40
C PRO A 561 -27.36 -22.13 -15.30
N GLU A 562 -26.81 -21.04 -15.85
CA GLU A 562 -25.73 -21.07 -16.85
C GLU A 562 -24.36 -21.38 -16.23
N ILE A 563 -23.62 -22.34 -16.79
CA ILE A 563 -22.22 -22.61 -16.39
C ILE A 563 -21.34 -21.52 -17.01
N LEU A 564 -21.12 -20.44 -16.26
CA LEU A 564 -20.32 -19.30 -16.70
C LEU A 564 -18.83 -19.64 -16.79
N SER A 565 -18.14 -18.97 -17.71
CA SER A 565 -16.69 -19.03 -17.78
C SER A 565 -16.05 -18.42 -16.51
N TRP A 566 -14.86 -18.92 -16.15
CA TRP A 566 -14.13 -18.45 -14.97
C TRP A 566 -13.93 -16.93 -14.96
N SER A 567 -13.63 -16.31 -16.11
CA SER A 567 -13.38 -14.87 -16.20
C SER A 567 -14.61 -14.03 -15.87
N GLN A 568 -15.81 -14.49 -16.26
CA GLN A 568 -17.06 -13.78 -16.02
C GLN A 568 -17.42 -13.76 -14.53
N ILE A 569 -17.42 -14.92 -13.88
CA ILE A 569 -17.72 -15.01 -12.44
C ILE A 569 -16.66 -14.29 -11.60
N GLU A 570 -15.39 -14.38 -12.01
CA GLU A 570 -14.29 -13.70 -11.34
C GLU A 570 -14.41 -12.17 -11.43
N SER A 571 -14.78 -11.64 -12.60
CA SER A 571 -15.02 -10.21 -12.78
C SER A 571 -16.13 -9.70 -11.84
N ALA A 572 -17.24 -10.43 -11.75
CA ALA A 572 -18.34 -10.08 -10.85
C ALA A 572 -17.93 -10.13 -9.37
N ARG A 573 -17.24 -11.20 -8.95
CA ARG A 573 -16.70 -11.34 -7.58
C ARG A 573 -15.70 -10.23 -7.24
N ARG A 574 -14.82 -9.88 -8.18
CA ARG A 574 -13.84 -8.79 -8.02
C ARG A 574 -14.55 -7.45 -7.88
N LYS A 575 -15.57 -7.18 -8.70
CA LYS A 575 -16.38 -5.95 -8.59
C LYS A 575 -17.11 -5.89 -7.24
N ALA A 576 -17.70 -7.00 -6.77
CA ALA A 576 -18.31 -7.10 -5.44
C ALA A 576 -17.31 -6.83 -4.31
N GLY A 577 -16.12 -7.45 -4.36
CA GLY A 577 -15.08 -7.28 -3.35
C GLY A 577 -14.49 -5.85 -3.32
N THR A 578 -14.24 -5.26 -4.48
CA THR A 578 -13.67 -3.90 -4.61
C THR A 578 -14.66 -2.83 -4.15
N THR A 579 -15.92 -2.89 -4.59
CA THR A 579 -16.98 -1.96 -4.16
C THR A 579 -17.25 -2.07 -2.66
N SER A 580 -17.32 -3.29 -2.11
CA SER A 580 -17.44 -3.50 -0.65
C SER A 580 -16.26 -2.91 0.13
N THR A 581 -15.04 -3.04 -0.42
CA THR A 581 -13.84 -2.46 0.20
C THR A 581 -13.87 -0.93 0.17
N LEU A 582 -14.30 -0.32 -0.94
CA LEU A 582 -14.46 1.13 -1.06
C LEU A 582 -15.49 1.66 -0.06
N ALA A 583 -16.68 1.03 0.01
CA ALA A 583 -17.72 1.38 0.97
C ALA A 583 -17.24 1.25 2.43
N GLU A 584 -16.46 0.22 2.75
CA GLU A 584 -15.92 0.05 4.09
C GLU A 584 -14.83 1.08 4.45
N ILE A 585 -14.01 1.51 3.48
CA ILE A 585 -13.06 2.63 3.65
C ILE A 585 -13.83 3.94 3.92
N GLN A 586 -14.90 4.20 3.16
CA GLN A 586 -15.75 5.37 3.38
C GLN A 586 -16.43 5.33 4.74
N TYR A 587 -16.91 4.16 5.18
CA TYR A 587 -17.46 3.95 6.52
C TYR A 587 -16.45 4.30 7.62
N GLN A 588 -15.19 3.84 7.51
CA GLN A 588 -14.15 4.19 8.49
C GLN A 588 -13.85 5.69 8.48
N THR A 589 -13.86 6.31 7.30
CA THR A 589 -13.66 7.75 7.14
C THR A 589 -14.77 8.54 7.82
N ALA A 590 -16.03 8.23 7.52
CA ALA A 590 -17.20 8.89 8.13
C ALA A 590 -17.19 8.75 9.67
N ARG A 591 -16.68 7.63 10.19
CA ARG A 591 -16.51 7.40 11.62
C ARG A 591 -15.41 8.26 12.25
N LEU A 592 -14.32 8.54 11.53
CA LEU A 592 -13.22 9.40 11.98
C LEU A 592 -13.55 10.89 11.93
N GLU A 593 -14.35 11.32 10.95
CA GLU A 593 -14.80 12.72 10.79
C GLU A 593 -15.75 13.18 11.91
N GLY A 594 -16.11 12.33 12.86
CA GLY A 594 -16.57 12.77 14.16
C GLY A 594 -18.00 13.33 14.19
N LEU A 595 -18.87 12.98 13.24
CA LEU A 595 -20.31 13.10 13.43
C LEU A 595 -20.81 11.91 14.26
N ARG A 596 -20.57 11.98 15.57
CA ARG A 596 -21.12 11.04 16.56
C ARG A 596 -22.66 11.04 16.46
N ARG A 597 -23.24 9.86 16.21
CA ARG A 597 -24.69 9.51 16.15
C ARG A 597 -25.41 9.73 14.81
N SER A 598 -24.94 9.15 13.71
CA SER A 598 -25.86 8.84 12.62
C SER A 598 -26.18 7.34 12.64
N ASP A 599 -27.47 7.02 12.78
CA ASP A 599 -28.04 5.69 12.57
C ASP A 599 -27.55 5.07 11.25
N GLN A 600 -27.28 5.90 10.24
CA GLN A 600 -26.72 5.49 8.95
C GLN A 600 -25.34 4.81 9.06
N ILE A 601 -24.48 5.20 10.02
CA ILE A 601 -23.17 4.57 10.21
C ILE A 601 -23.35 3.15 10.77
N ALA A 602 -24.28 2.96 11.71
CA ALA A 602 -24.62 1.64 12.25
C ALA A 602 -25.24 0.75 11.16
N LYS A 603 -26.26 1.24 10.46
CA LYS A 603 -26.89 0.55 9.32
C LYS A 603 -25.87 0.15 8.25
N ALA A 604 -24.97 1.05 7.85
CA ALA A 604 -23.92 0.75 6.88
C ALA A 604 -22.95 -0.36 7.36
N ARG A 605 -22.59 -0.38 8.65
CA ARG A 605 -21.76 -1.46 9.23
C ARG A 605 -22.45 -2.81 9.08
N ASP A 606 -23.74 -2.86 9.38
CA ASP A 606 -24.51 -4.10 9.42
C ASP A 606 -24.81 -4.61 8.01
N ILE A 607 -25.15 -3.71 7.07
CA ILE A 607 -25.24 -4.03 5.63
C ILE A 607 -23.91 -4.61 5.11
N LEU A 608 -22.78 -3.95 5.37
CA LEU A 608 -21.47 -4.44 4.91
C LEU A 608 -21.09 -5.79 5.53
N PHE A 609 -21.59 -6.10 6.73
CA PHE A 609 -21.44 -7.41 7.34
C PHE A 609 -22.29 -8.47 6.63
N LEU A 610 -23.56 -8.18 6.32
CA LEU A 610 -24.45 -9.09 5.59
C LEU A 610 -23.98 -9.33 4.14
N LEU A 611 -23.57 -8.28 3.43
CA LEU A 611 -22.98 -8.41 2.08
C LEU A 611 -21.77 -9.34 2.06
N ARG A 612 -20.96 -9.34 3.14
CA ARG A 612 -19.82 -10.24 3.28
C ARG A 612 -20.24 -11.69 3.48
N LYS A 613 -21.32 -11.94 4.22
CA LYS A 613 -21.91 -13.28 4.33
C LYS A 613 -22.42 -13.74 2.97
N LEU A 614 -23.17 -12.88 2.27
CA LEU A 614 -23.70 -13.16 0.94
C LEU A 614 -22.59 -13.50 -0.06
N ALA A 615 -21.50 -12.72 -0.10
CA ALA A 615 -20.35 -13.03 -0.97
C ALA A 615 -19.71 -14.40 -0.65
N GLY A 616 -19.68 -14.77 0.63
CA GLY A 616 -19.22 -16.08 1.08
C GLY A 616 -20.15 -17.21 0.63
N ALA A 617 -21.46 -17.04 0.84
CA ALA A 617 -22.48 -17.99 0.43
C ALA A 617 -22.51 -18.14 -1.11
N ALA A 618 -22.42 -17.05 -1.86
CA ALA A 618 -22.31 -17.07 -3.32
C ALA A 618 -21.06 -17.82 -3.81
N SER A 619 -19.93 -17.74 -3.09
CA SER A 619 -18.74 -18.54 -3.42
C SER A 619 -19.00 -20.04 -3.22
N VAL A 620 -19.75 -20.42 -2.17
CA VAL A 620 -20.16 -21.81 -1.92
C VAL A 620 -21.14 -22.28 -3.00
N TRP A 621 -22.19 -21.52 -3.29
CA TRP A 621 -23.19 -21.88 -4.31
C TRP A 621 -22.58 -22.07 -5.69
N TRP A 622 -21.63 -21.20 -6.07
CA TRP A 622 -20.92 -21.35 -7.34
C TRP A 622 -20.10 -22.64 -7.39
N MET A 623 -19.45 -23.03 -6.28
CA MET A 623 -18.72 -24.31 -6.21
C MET A 623 -19.65 -25.51 -6.20
N GLU A 624 -20.78 -25.41 -5.50
CA GLU A 624 -21.70 -26.53 -5.33
C GLU A 624 -22.59 -26.77 -6.55
N LYS A 625 -22.63 -25.85 -7.49
CA LYS A 625 -23.43 -25.90 -8.71
C LYS A 625 -23.41 -27.27 -9.38
N THR A 626 -24.59 -27.86 -9.53
CA THR A 626 -24.82 -29.15 -10.18
C THR A 626 -25.56 -28.95 -11.51
N PRO A 627 -25.41 -29.88 -12.48
CA PRO A 627 -26.19 -29.85 -13.73
C PRO A 627 -27.71 -29.92 -13.46
N ASP A 628 -28.11 -30.71 -12.46
CA ASP A 628 -29.50 -30.83 -12.00
C ASP A 628 -29.68 -30.12 -10.65
N PRO A 629 -30.16 -28.87 -10.63
CA PRO A 629 -30.40 -28.14 -9.40
C PRO A 629 -31.70 -28.60 -8.72
N THR A 630 -31.68 -28.69 -7.38
CA THR A 630 -32.89 -28.95 -6.59
C THR A 630 -33.90 -27.80 -6.72
N PRO A 631 -35.21 -28.02 -6.44
CA PRO A 631 -36.22 -26.96 -6.47
C PRO A 631 -35.83 -25.72 -5.66
N ALA A 632 -35.27 -25.90 -4.46
CA ALA A 632 -34.80 -24.80 -3.61
C ALA A 632 -33.65 -23.99 -4.24
N VAL A 633 -32.74 -24.66 -4.98
CA VAL A 633 -31.66 -23.97 -5.71
C VAL A 633 -32.22 -23.16 -6.87
N ARG A 634 -33.22 -23.69 -7.60
CA ARG A 634 -33.90 -22.95 -8.67
C ARG A 634 -34.64 -21.71 -8.15
N GLN A 635 -35.38 -21.85 -7.05
CA GLN A 635 -36.07 -20.74 -6.41
C GLN A 635 -35.09 -19.65 -5.95
N ARG A 636 -33.95 -20.03 -5.36
CA ARG A 636 -32.89 -19.09 -5.01
C ARG A 636 -32.30 -18.38 -6.24
N ALA A 637 -32.07 -19.13 -7.32
CA ALA A 637 -31.53 -18.57 -8.55
C ALA A 637 -32.45 -17.51 -9.16
N GLU A 638 -33.75 -17.80 -9.18
CA GLU A 638 -34.80 -16.89 -9.66
C GLU A 638 -34.94 -15.65 -8.77
N LEU A 639 -34.86 -15.82 -7.46
CA LEU A 639 -34.87 -14.69 -6.52
C LEU A 639 -33.71 -13.71 -6.78
N TYR A 640 -32.48 -14.22 -6.86
CA TYR A 640 -31.32 -13.35 -7.08
C TYR A 640 -31.26 -12.79 -8.50
N SER A 641 -31.77 -13.50 -9.52
CA SER A 641 -31.86 -12.93 -10.88
C SER A 641 -32.81 -11.74 -10.93
N ARG A 642 -34.01 -11.86 -10.34
CA ARG A 642 -34.98 -10.76 -10.25
C ARG A 642 -34.43 -9.57 -9.47
N LEU A 643 -33.75 -9.82 -8.34
CA LEU A 643 -33.09 -8.76 -7.58
C LEU A 643 -31.96 -8.10 -8.39
N ALA A 644 -31.17 -8.88 -9.14
CA ALA A 644 -30.12 -8.32 -9.99
C ALA A 644 -30.69 -7.44 -11.09
N GLU A 645 -31.77 -7.86 -11.76
CA GLU A 645 -32.49 -7.08 -12.78
C GLU A 645 -33.05 -5.78 -12.21
N ARG A 646 -33.77 -5.85 -11.08
CA ARG A 646 -34.33 -4.67 -10.38
C ARG A 646 -33.27 -3.61 -10.06
N PHE A 647 -32.04 -4.03 -9.76
CA PHE A 647 -30.97 -3.13 -9.35
C PHE A 647 -29.84 -2.98 -10.40
N ASP A 648 -29.98 -3.51 -11.62
CA ASP A 648 -28.97 -3.40 -12.68
C ASP A 648 -29.01 -1.98 -13.30
N PRO A 649 -27.89 -1.26 -13.32
CA PRO A 649 -27.83 0.07 -13.94
C PRO A 649 -28.07 0.10 -15.46
N ALA A 650 -28.06 -1.03 -16.17
CA ALA A 650 -28.05 -1.07 -17.64
C ALA A 650 -29.42 -0.84 -18.32
N GLU A 651 -30.56 -1.13 -17.68
CA GLU A 651 -31.87 -1.06 -18.34
C GLU A 651 -32.58 0.30 -18.23
N HIS A 652 -32.18 1.21 -17.34
CA HIS A 652 -32.85 2.51 -17.18
C HIS A 652 -32.20 3.64 -18.01
N SER A 653 -31.73 3.33 -19.22
CA SER A 653 -31.02 4.28 -20.07
C SER A 653 -31.92 5.23 -20.89
N LEU A 654 -33.25 5.23 -20.72
CA LEU A 654 -34.14 6.05 -21.58
C LEU A 654 -35.24 6.88 -20.90
N SER A 655 -35.42 6.86 -19.57
CA SER A 655 -36.41 7.74 -18.94
C SER A 655 -35.96 8.32 -17.60
N SER A 656 -35.56 9.59 -17.68
CA SER A 656 -35.37 10.53 -16.58
C SER A 656 -34.17 10.27 -15.64
N THR A 657 -33.26 11.23 -15.61
CA THR A 657 -32.24 11.43 -14.58
C THR A 657 -32.81 11.76 -13.19
N ALA A 658 -34.14 11.76 -13.03
CA ALA A 658 -34.85 12.14 -11.82
C ALA A 658 -35.07 10.99 -10.82
N ASP A 659 -34.92 9.73 -11.23
CA ASP A 659 -35.35 8.56 -10.42
C ASP A 659 -34.21 7.60 -10.02
N ARG A 660 -32.98 8.11 -9.91
CA ARG A 660 -31.92 7.40 -9.15
C ARG A 660 -32.20 7.53 -7.64
N GLN A 661 -33.34 7.06 -7.17
CA GLN A 661 -33.52 6.83 -5.74
C GLN A 661 -32.87 5.48 -5.41
N ASP A 662 -31.57 5.54 -5.09
CA ASP A 662 -30.96 4.45 -4.30
C ASP A 662 -31.86 4.23 -3.07
N LEU A 663 -32.32 2.98 -2.85
CA LEU A 663 -33.11 2.65 -1.66
C LEU A 663 -32.42 3.19 -0.41
N PRO A 664 -33.19 3.76 0.55
CA PRO A 664 -32.61 4.16 1.82
C PRO A 664 -31.91 2.97 2.48
N LEU A 665 -30.87 3.26 3.28
CA LEU A 665 -30.05 2.23 3.93
C LEU A 665 -30.88 1.28 4.80
N GLU A 666 -32.02 1.75 5.32
CA GLU A 666 -32.95 0.95 6.10
C GLU A 666 -33.56 -0.18 5.28
N ASP A 667 -34.15 0.14 4.13
CA ASP A 667 -34.71 -0.82 3.20
C ASP A 667 -33.69 -1.86 2.73
N LEU A 668 -32.46 -1.42 2.45
CA LEU A 668 -31.36 -2.33 2.09
C LEU A 668 -30.99 -3.27 3.22
N LEU A 669 -30.99 -2.79 4.46
CA LEU A 669 -30.71 -3.61 5.64
C LEU A 669 -31.83 -4.63 5.85
N THR A 670 -33.09 -4.21 5.83
CA THR A 670 -34.25 -5.09 6.00
C THR A 670 -34.30 -6.18 4.94
N LEU A 671 -34.04 -5.82 3.67
CA LEU A 671 -33.96 -6.80 2.58
C LEU A 671 -32.85 -7.84 2.82
N LEU A 672 -31.66 -7.40 3.23
CA LEU A 672 -30.54 -8.31 3.50
C LEU A 672 -30.77 -9.19 4.73
N GLU A 673 -31.41 -8.67 5.78
CA GLU A 673 -31.78 -9.45 6.97
C GLU A 673 -32.78 -10.54 6.62
N LYS A 674 -33.80 -10.22 5.81
CA LYS A 674 -34.75 -11.21 5.27
C LYS A 674 -34.06 -12.25 4.38
N LEU A 675 -33.05 -11.88 3.59
CA LEU A 675 -32.26 -12.82 2.78
C LEU A 675 -31.33 -13.72 3.62
N ASP A 676 -30.86 -13.28 4.80
CA ASP A 676 -30.00 -14.04 5.73
C ASP A 676 -30.81 -15.03 6.59
N LEU A 677 -32.13 -14.81 6.70
CA LEU A 677 -33.10 -15.73 7.32
C LEU A 677 -33.69 -16.63 6.23
N ALA A 678 -33.26 -17.89 6.19
CA ALA A 678 -33.37 -18.78 5.03
C ALA A 678 -34.77 -19.32 4.67
N ASP A 679 -35.86 -18.56 4.87
CA ASP A 679 -37.19 -18.91 4.36
C ASP A 679 -37.45 -18.22 3.02
N LEU A 680 -37.13 -18.93 1.94
CA LEU A 680 -37.47 -18.52 0.56
C LEU A 680 -39.00 -18.49 0.31
N GLU A 681 -39.81 -18.96 1.25
CA GLU A 681 -41.28 -18.98 1.23
C GLU A 681 -41.93 -17.75 1.86
N ASP A 682 -41.16 -16.81 2.43
CA ASP A 682 -41.73 -15.56 2.98
C ASP A 682 -42.36 -14.71 1.87
N GLU A 683 -43.69 -14.54 1.93
CA GLU A 683 -44.48 -13.74 0.97
C GLU A 683 -43.92 -12.33 0.78
N HIS A 684 -43.26 -11.76 1.80
CA HIS A 684 -42.65 -10.43 1.70
C HIS A 684 -41.41 -10.43 0.81
N ILE A 685 -40.61 -11.50 0.78
CA ILE A 685 -39.45 -11.62 -0.11
C ILE A 685 -39.92 -11.74 -1.56
N VAL A 686 -41.01 -12.49 -1.78
CA VAL A 686 -41.64 -12.64 -3.11
C VAL A 686 -42.21 -11.31 -3.59
N ALA A 687 -42.95 -10.59 -2.73
CA ALA A 687 -43.51 -9.27 -3.04
C ALA A 687 -42.40 -8.25 -3.39
N VAL A 688 -41.32 -8.20 -2.61
CA VAL A 688 -40.19 -7.30 -2.90
C VAL A 688 -39.44 -7.70 -4.18
N SER A 689 -39.33 -8.99 -4.50
CA SER A 689 -38.79 -9.44 -5.80
C SER A 689 -39.67 -9.04 -6.99
N HIS A 690 -40.97 -8.82 -6.75
CA HIS A 690 -41.98 -8.42 -7.74
C HIS A 690 -42.22 -6.90 -7.82
N GLY A 691 -41.44 -6.10 -7.11
CA GLY A 691 -41.49 -4.64 -7.21
C GLY A 691 -42.44 -3.95 -6.23
N TYR A 692 -43.02 -4.68 -5.26
CA TYR A 692 -43.78 -4.06 -4.17
C TYR A 692 -42.83 -3.38 -3.15
N PRO A 693 -43.26 -2.28 -2.49
CA PRO A 693 -42.51 -1.64 -1.42
C PRO A 693 -42.35 -2.58 -0.21
N LEU A 694 -41.29 -2.35 0.57
CA LEU A 694 -40.86 -3.17 1.71
C LEU A 694 -41.79 -3.09 2.93
#